data_AF-A0A0V0W1F8-F1
#
_entry.id   AF-A0A0V0W1F8-F1
#
_cell.length_a   1.000
_cell.length_b   1.000
_cell.length_c   1.000
_cell.angle_alpha   90.00
_cell.angle_beta   90.00
_cell.angle_gamma   90.00
#
_symmetry.space_group_name_H-M   'P 1'
#
loop_
_entity.id
_entity.type
_entity.pdbx_description
1 polymer ?
#
loop_
_entity_poly.entity_id
_entity_poly.type
_entity_poly.pdbx_seq_one_letter_code
_entity_poly.pdbx_strand_id
1 'polypeptide(L)'
;LLCSKYLSRGVMLSEHCVWNLENVDLWKRLNETVIGGGELGDRLVLFVASTGFHMLEFGREHQNMRYNTAENMIRRLTIANERQLEKMARDSQLFPRFHASFLYFLGRRYEKCEDLIKKAIQKDSKEKDLLDLQYSMCRLILDTDQFVVCLNDSFEPAFSLPSVLKAKGKALEHFADFLDWNVVHRTIPGRATAMCLVISSLGLVESALVLNENNSNEASERMCTRAMHSIISESEDDSMADTFIKDQFFQRITNMRHFISALVAVEEHQLQHSLTLDSDEIEVLCCNSRLLLAVSEAMLSKQHEALDTYPAPDLFLKNFYSKMVASNDRDIRIPLQYHFRLCQSFVQGQDTGDRLKNDLIAIAELVLSDQQRTRRYLKNNGLLEQAAKIVWDTPESSAHEMLLALYNMGKTKEAIDMAEKHRAFNMLAELCNRDGDIALLRRMEKKYHNDGFGDAIMMHCDQNDEFGILTEYALRNGHFELKPKREWLIGWYVHWRNEDYIECARWLINLAYREEDYQKRRQTVVNLAKLVLKLNTDDSDTAELKKRIEALDYLEVCQKELFEQMKNTEMELDLERALSAPEIVLKLANCCGNTDPASFARVFIVISTMIKYDLLEETDHAIVMAWFSVVKLTAWPKDKTFSEDVLFKMRNSLISNVLQMLITREPMVDMNKLFKNVDALLSFPEFVNWACENEIWETTNQYLISMRDEMCYRKVDEQEVS
;
A
#
# COMPACT_ATOMS: atom_id res chain seq x y z
N LEU A 1 39.18 -63.03 0.61
CA LEU A 1 38.69 -62.88 2.00
C LEU A 1 37.22 -63.31 2.06
N LEU A 2 36.84 -64.08 3.09
CA LEU A 2 35.48 -64.56 3.34
C LEU A 2 34.63 -63.46 3.99
N CYS A 3 33.65 -62.93 3.28
CA CYS A 3 32.55 -62.14 3.86
C CYS A 3 31.25 -62.44 3.10
N SER A 4 30.33 -63.19 3.69
CA SER A 4 28.92 -63.13 3.29
C SER A 4 28.02 -63.34 4.50
N LYS A 5 27.35 -62.26 4.92
CA LYS A 5 26.04 -62.39 5.57
C LYS A 5 25.11 -63.10 4.57
N TYR A 6 24.29 -64.02 5.07
CA TYR A 6 23.26 -64.73 4.29
C TYR A 6 22.48 -63.76 3.40
N LEU A 7 22.64 -63.88 2.08
CA LEU A 7 21.85 -63.16 1.09
C LEU A 7 20.83 -64.13 0.49
N SER A 8 19.65 -64.18 1.11
CA SER A 8 18.48 -64.82 0.53
C SER A 8 17.95 -63.91 -0.59
N ARG A 9 18.21 -64.29 -1.86
CA ARG A 9 17.68 -63.75 -3.15
C ARG A 9 18.78 -63.27 -4.11
N GLY A 10 19.48 -64.20 -4.74
CA GLY A 10 20.12 -63.97 -6.04
C GLY A 10 21.17 -62.86 -6.16
N VAL A 11 21.64 -62.27 -5.06
CA VAL A 11 22.62 -61.16 -5.09
C VAL A 11 23.87 -61.60 -4.34
N MET A 12 25.04 -61.45 -4.97
CA MET A 12 26.34 -61.77 -4.36
C MET A 12 27.20 -60.52 -4.27
N LEU A 13 27.78 -60.28 -3.09
CA LEU A 13 28.68 -59.14 -2.83
C LEU A 13 30.13 -59.62 -2.81
N SER A 14 30.99 -59.00 -3.61
CA SER A 14 32.45 -59.08 -3.52
C SER A 14 33.01 -57.74 -3.04
N GLU A 15 34.31 -57.72 -2.72
CA GLU A 15 35.03 -56.51 -2.31
C GLU A 15 35.09 -55.44 -3.43
N HIS A 16 34.81 -55.85 -4.68
CA HIS A 16 34.94 -55.01 -5.88
C HIS A 16 33.68 -54.95 -6.74
N CYS A 17 32.69 -55.83 -6.55
CA CYS A 17 31.45 -55.88 -7.34
C CYS A 17 30.26 -56.47 -6.58
N VAL A 18 29.06 -56.05 -6.96
CA VAL A 18 27.78 -56.67 -6.67
C VAL A 18 27.34 -57.42 -7.93
N TRP A 19 26.86 -58.66 -7.78
CA TRP A 19 26.38 -59.49 -8.88
C TRP A 19 24.89 -59.76 -8.69
N ASN A 20 24.07 -59.46 -9.71
CA ASN A 20 22.66 -59.87 -9.72
C ASN A 20 22.52 -61.14 -10.57
N LEU A 21 22.22 -62.26 -9.91
CA LEU A 21 22.13 -63.59 -10.47
C LEU A 21 20.68 -64.04 -10.69
N GLU A 22 19.67 -63.20 -10.38
CA GLU A 22 18.25 -63.58 -10.47
C GLU A 22 17.79 -63.95 -11.89
N ASN A 23 18.46 -63.41 -12.92
CA ASN A 23 18.13 -63.65 -14.33
C ASN A 23 19.02 -64.70 -15.02
N VAL A 24 19.92 -65.37 -14.30
CA VAL A 24 20.76 -66.40 -14.88
C VAL A 24 20.01 -67.74 -14.85
N ASP A 25 19.79 -68.37 -16.00
CA ASP A 25 19.14 -69.70 -16.10
C ASP A 25 19.82 -70.78 -15.25
N LEU A 26 21.13 -70.60 -14.98
CA LEU A 26 21.92 -71.44 -14.08
C LEU A 26 21.55 -71.26 -12.60
N TRP A 27 21.15 -70.05 -12.17
CA TRP A 27 20.68 -69.79 -10.80
C TRP A 27 19.33 -70.46 -10.54
N LYS A 28 18.44 -70.48 -11.54
CA LYS A 28 17.18 -71.25 -11.50
C LYS A 28 17.38 -72.76 -11.42
N ARG A 29 18.54 -73.28 -11.86
CA ARG A 29 18.90 -74.70 -11.74
C ARG A 29 19.55 -75.05 -10.40
N LEU A 30 20.19 -74.09 -9.74
CA LEU A 30 20.84 -74.24 -8.45
C LEU A 30 19.83 -73.91 -7.32
N ASN A 31 18.99 -74.87 -6.97
CA ASN A 31 18.11 -74.79 -5.79
C ASN A 31 18.87 -74.94 -4.45
N GLU A 32 20.19 -74.69 -4.45
CA GLU A 32 21.11 -75.10 -3.39
C GLU A 32 21.74 -73.89 -2.69
N THR A 33 22.12 -74.07 -1.42
CA THR A 33 22.67 -73.00 -0.59
C THR A 33 24.13 -72.71 -0.98
N VAL A 34 24.38 -71.52 -1.52
CA VAL A 34 25.73 -71.01 -1.76
C VAL A 34 26.35 -70.60 -0.41
N ILE A 35 27.49 -71.20 -0.07
CA ILE A 35 28.19 -70.95 1.21
C ILE A 35 29.18 -69.78 1.07
N GLY A 36 29.69 -69.54 -0.14
CA GLY A 36 30.58 -68.41 -0.40
C GLY A 36 30.92 -68.29 -1.88
N GLY A 37 31.64 -67.24 -2.25
CA GLY A 37 32.09 -67.03 -3.62
C GLY A 37 33.18 -65.98 -3.71
N GLY A 38 33.83 -65.90 -4.86
CA GLY A 38 34.90 -64.95 -5.15
C GLY A 38 35.08 -64.72 -6.64
N GLU A 39 35.83 -63.69 -7.00
CA GLU A 39 36.14 -63.37 -8.40
C GLU A 39 37.51 -63.92 -8.80
N LEU A 40 37.58 -64.49 -10.01
CA LEU A 40 38.82 -64.90 -10.65
C LEU A 40 38.87 -64.27 -12.06
N GLY A 41 39.41 -63.06 -12.14
CA GLY A 41 39.41 -62.26 -13.39
C GLY A 41 38.00 -61.78 -13.77
N ASP A 42 37.50 -62.22 -14.93
CA ASP A 42 36.14 -61.95 -15.41
C ASP A 42 35.14 -63.07 -15.09
N ARG A 43 35.54 -64.03 -14.27
CA ARG A 43 34.76 -65.23 -13.94
C ARG A 43 34.35 -65.18 -12.48
N LEU A 44 33.11 -65.58 -12.22
CA LEU A 44 32.58 -65.71 -10.86
C LEU A 44 32.75 -67.15 -10.40
N VAL A 45 33.39 -67.35 -9.25
CA VAL A 45 33.55 -68.66 -8.63
C VAL A 45 32.61 -68.75 -7.43
N LEU A 46 31.67 -69.69 -7.48
CA LEU A 46 30.71 -69.96 -6.41
C LEU A 46 31.10 -71.25 -5.69
N PHE A 47 31.02 -71.26 -4.37
CA PHE A 47 31.16 -72.46 -3.55
C PHE A 47 29.78 -72.87 -3.03
N VAL A 48 29.26 -73.96 -3.58
CA VAL A 48 27.95 -74.53 -3.23
C VAL A 48 28.16 -75.68 -2.25
N ALA A 49 27.36 -75.69 -1.18
CA ALA A 49 27.50 -76.62 -0.06
C ALA A 49 27.62 -78.11 -0.45
N SER A 50 26.79 -78.53 -1.40
CA SER A 50 26.62 -79.92 -1.82
C SER A 50 27.48 -80.30 -3.03
N THR A 51 27.79 -79.35 -3.90
CA THR A 51 28.36 -79.62 -5.23
C THR A 51 29.75 -79.01 -5.46
N GLY A 52 30.29 -78.28 -4.48
CA GLY A 52 31.66 -77.75 -4.53
C GLY A 52 31.78 -76.45 -5.33
N PHE A 53 32.93 -76.25 -5.97
CA PHE A 53 33.24 -75.02 -6.71
C PHE A 53 32.65 -75.04 -8.13
N HIS A 54 31.84 -74.03 -8.44
CA HIS A 54 31.30 -73.77 -9.77
C HIS A 54 31.87 -72.48 -10.33
N MET A 55 32.31 -72.53 -11.59
CA MET A 55 32.82 -71.35 -12.29
C MET A 55 31.79 -70.91 -13.32
N LEU A 56 31.29 -69.69 -13.17
CA LEU A 56 30.40 -69.05 -14.13
C LEU A 56 31.23 -68.19 -15.08
N GLU A 57 31.23 -68.58 -16.35
CA GLU A 57 31.77 -67.79 -17.45
C GLU A 57 30.63 -67.01 -18.10
N PHE A 58 30.66 -65.69 -17.96
CA PHE A 58 29.69 -64.81 -18.61
C PHE A 58 30.20 -64.44 -20.02
N GLY A 59 29.42 -64.74 -21.05
CA GLY A 59 29.68 -64.24 -22.40
C GLY A 59 29.61 -62.70 -22.46
N ARG A 60 30.16 -62.09 -23.53
CA ARG A 60 30.19 -60.62 -23.70
C ARG A 60 28.81 -59.95 -23.56
N GLU A 61 27.74 -60.66 -23.90
CA GLU A 61 26.37 -60.16 -23.82
C GLU A 61 25.81 -60.07 -22.39
N HIS A 62 26.49 -60.66 -21.39
CA HIS A 62 26.03 -60.76 -20.01
C HIS A 62 26.81 -59.84 -19.05
N GLN A 63 27.62 -58.92 -19.58
CA GLN A 63 28.36 -57.91 -18.80
C GLN A 63 27.46 -56.98 -17.97
N ASN A 64 26.17 -56.87 -18.32
CA ASN A 64 25.19 -56.08 -17.59
C ASN A 64 24.85 -56.64 -16.19
N MET A 65 25.31 -57.85 -15.84
CA MET A 65 25.07 -58.50 -14.55
C MET A 65 26.18 -58.28 -13.50
N ARG A 66 27.28 -57.60 -13.89
CA ARG A 66 28.41 -57.23 -13.01
C ARG A 66 28.27 -55.76 -12.60
N TYR A 67 28.11 -55.48 -11.31
CA TYR A 67 27.97 -54.12 -10.79
C TYR A 67 29.16 -53.75 -9.89
N ASN A 68 30.24 -53.19 -10.45
CA ASN A 68 31.44 -52.87 -9.66
C ASN A 68 31.17 -51.80 -8.56
N THR A 69 31.71 -51.99 -7.36
CA THR A 69 31.66 -51.07 -6.21
C THR A 69 32.57 -49.86 -6.44
N ALA A 70 32.10 -48.66 -6.05
CA ALA A 70 32.80 -47.37 -5.92
C ALA A 70 33.60 -46.83 -7.13
N GLU A 71 34.45 -47.62 -7.77
CA GLU A 71 35.25 -47.24 -8.94
C GLU A 71 34.37 -47.01 -10.18
N ASN A 72 33.21 -47.67 -10.24
CA ASN A 72 32.18 -47.41 -11.22
C ASN A 72 31.19 -46.30 -10.84
N MET A 73 31.24 -45.71 -9.63
CA MET A 73 30.61 -44.38 -9.46
C MET A 73 31.34 -43.43 -10.40
N ILE A 74 32.68 -43.39 -10.35
CA ILE A 74 33.53 -42.54 -11.21
C ILE A 74 33.36 -42.83 -12.72
N ARG A 75 33.19 -44.10 -13.12
CA ARG A 75 32.90 -44.45 -14.53
C ARG A 75 31.43 -44.25 -14.95
N ARG A 76 30.47 -44.38 -14.02
CA ARG A 76 29.05 -44.02 -14.25
C ARG A 76 28.79 -42.53 -14.09
N LEU A 77 29.77 -41.74 -13.63
CA LEU A 77 29.53 -40.34 -13.31
C LEU A 77 29.10 -39.51 -14.54
N THR A 78 29.33 -39.91 -15.80
CA THR A 78 29.31 -38.95 -16.95
C THR A 78 30.18 -37.70 -16.72
N ILE A 79 30.92 -37.65 -15.62
CA ILE A 79 31.89 -36.66 -15.25
C ILE A 79 33.14 -37.19 -15.92
N ALA A 80 33.38 -36.66 -17.10
CA ALA A 80 34.66 -36.61 -17.77
C ALA A 80 35.60 -37.82 -17.50
N ASN A 81 35.85 -38.67 -18.50
CA ASN A 81 36.95 -39.66 -18.45
C ASN A 81 38.23 -38.99 -17.88
N GLU A 82 39.14 -39.70 -17.21
CA GLU A 82 40.31 -39.09 -16.56
C GLU A 82 41.09 -38.15 -17.52
N ARG A 83 41.10 -38.47 -18.82
CA ARG A 83 41.61 -37.59 -19.90
C ARG A 83 40.82 -36.27 -20.09
N GLN A 84 39.50 -36.29 -19.99
CA GLN A 84 38.64 -35.10 -20.03
C GLN A 84 38.79 -34.26 -18.74
N LEU A 85 38.91 -34.89 -17.56
CA LEU A 85 39.20 -34.17 -16.32
C LEU A 85 40.57 -33.48 -16.39
N GLU A 86 41.59 -34.19 -16.90
CA GLU A 86 42.92 -33.62 -17.14
C GLU A 86 42.89 -32.49 -18.18
N LYS A 87 42.03 -32.58 -19.19
CA LYS A 87 41.82 -31.51 -20.18
C LYS A 87 41.20 -30.28 -19.53
N MET A 88 40.15 -30.45 -18.73
CA MET A 88 39.50 -29.36 -17.98
C MET A 88 40.44 -28.72 -16.94
N ALA A 89 41.25 -29.54 -16.28
CA ALA A 89 42.29 -29.10 -15.35
C ALA A 89 43.39 -28.25 -16.01
N ARG A 90 43.62 -28.42 -17.31
CA ARG A 90 44.60 -27.66 -18.12
C ARG A 90 43.96 -26.55 -18.97
N ASP A 91 42.65 -26.39 -18.89
CA ASP A 91 41.92 -25.38 -19.67
C ASP A 91 42.43 -23.96 -19.36
N SER A 92 42.37 -23.01 -20.28
CA SER A 92 42.80 -21.63 -20.01
C SER A 92 41.81 -20.86 -19.14
N GLN A 93 40.54 -21.26 -19.14
CA GLN A 93 39.47 -20.62 -18.39
C GLN A 93 39.42 -21.09 -16.92
N LEU A 94 38.92 -20.23 -16.03
CA LEU A 94 38.83 -20.50 -14.60
C LEU A 94 37.72 -21.52 -14.26
N PHE A 95 36.57 -21.44 -14.93
CA PHE A 95 35.41 -22.28 -14.64
C PHE A 95 35.65 -23.78 -14.88
N PRO A 96 36.22 -24.24 -16.01
CA PRO A 96 36.51 -25.65 -16.21
C PRO A 96 37.48 -26.23 -15.16
N ARG A 97 38.45 -25.45 -14.69
CA ARG A 97 39.38 -25.86 -13.62
C ARG A 97 38.67 -25.96 -12.26
N PHE A 98 37.82 -25.00 -11.94
CA PHE A 98 37.02 -25.01 -10.71
C PHE A 98 36.04 -26.19 -10.69
N HIS A 99 35.35 -26.42 -11.80
CA HIS A 99 34.48 -27.58 -12.00
C HIS A 99 35.27 -28.89 -11.85
N ALA A 100 36.41 -29.05 -12.53
CA ALA A 100 37.25 -30.25 -12.39
C ALA A 100 37.70 -30.49 -10.93
N SER A 101 37.95 -29.43 -10.17
CA SER A 101 38.31 -29.51 -8.75
C SER A 101 37.18 -30.11 -7.91
N PHE A 102 35.94 -29.64 -8.10
CA PHE A 102 34.76 -30.20 -7.44
C PHE A 102 34.56 -31.69 -7.81
N LEU A 103 34.79 -32.04 -9.07
CA LEU A 103 34.67 -33.42 -9.55
C LEU A 103 35.72 -34.35 -8.91
N TYR A 104 36.96 -33.88 -8.72
CA TYR A 104 37.98 -34.61 -7.95
C TYR A 104 37.63 -34.73 -6.47
N PHE A 105 36.97 -33.73 -5.89
CA PHE A 105 36.47 -33.78 -4.51
C PHE A 105 35.41 -34.87 -4.32
N LEU A 106 34.41 -34.94 -5.21
CA LEU A 106 33.40 -36.01 -5.23
C LEU A 106 34.05 -37.40 -5.37
N GLY A 107 35.10 -37.50 -6.20
CA GLY A 107 35.90 -38.72 -6.38
C GLY A 107 36.84 -39.05 -5.22
N ARG A 108 36.80 -38.31 -4.10
CA ARG A 108 37.69 -38.44 -2.92
C ARG A 108 39.19 -38.37 -3.24
N ARG A 109 39.56 -37.67 -4.33
CA ARG A 109 40.95 -37.45 -4.75
C ARG A 109 41.42 -36.08 -4.27
N TYR A 110 41.52 -35.91 -2.95
CA TYR A 110 41.76 -34.62 -2.30
C TYR A 110 43.08 -33.95 -2.72
N GLU A 111 44.15 -34.71 -2.95
CA GLU A 111 45.46 -34.16 -3.35
C GLU A 111 45.39 -33.44 -4.71
N LYS A 112 44.77 -34.07 -5.72
CA LYS A 112 44.59 -33.46 -7.05
C LYS A 112 43.65 -32.25 -6.99
N CYS A 113 42.66 -32.29 -6.12
CA CYS A 113 41.72 -31.20 -5.89
C CYS A 113 42.43 -29.97 -5.29
N GLU A 114 43.21 -30.16 -4.23
CA GLU A 114 43.98 -29.09 -3.57
C GLU A 114 44.96 -28.41 -4.52
N ASP A 115 45.69 -29.18 -5.33
CA ASP A 115 46.61 -28.66 -6.33
C ASP A 115 45.91 -27.80 -7.38
N LEU A 116 44.72 -28.22 -7.82
CA LEU A 116 43.96 -27.48 -8.85
C LEU A 116 43.35 -26.21 -8.29
N ILE A 117 42.84 -26.22 -7.07
CA ILE A 117 42.27 -25.02 -6.43
C ILE A 117 43.36 -23.97 -6.21
N LYS A 118 44.53 -24.38 -5.71
CA LYS A 118 45.69 -23.48 -5.55
C LYS A 118 46.21 -22.92 -6.89
N LYS A 119 46.10 -23.68 -7.98
CA LYS A 119 46.51 -23.24 -9.33
C LYS A 119 45.45 -22.41 -10.07
N ALA A 120 44.17 -22.73 -9.84
CA ALA A 120 43.04 -22.03 -10.43
C ALA A 120 42.83 -20.67 -9.78
N ILE A 121 43.04 -20.59 -8.47
CA ILE A 121 42.90 -19.38 -7.68
C ILE A 121 44.29 -18.81 -7.43
N GLN A 122 44.77 -18.03 -8.39
CA GLN A 122 46.00 -17.26 -8.20
C GLN A 122 45.74 -16.11 -7.24
N LYS A 123 46.79 -15.63 -6.56
CA LYS A 123 46.73 -14.56 -5.55
C LYS A 123 46.10 -13.25 -6.06
N ASP A 124 46.00 -13.08 -7.38
CA ASP A 124 45.48 -11.90 -8.08
C ASP A 124 44.06 -12.07 -8.66
N SER A 125 43.37 -13.19 -8.38
CA SER A 125 41.98 -13.40 -8.81
C SER A 125 41.08 -12.35 -8.14
N LYS A 126 40.27 -11.60 -8.89
CA LYS A 126 39.32 -10.67 -8.27
C LYS A 126 38.23 -11.48 -7.57
N GLU A 127 37.85 -11.07 -6.37
CA GLU A 127 36.81 -11.72 -5.56
C GLU A 127 35.46 -11.87 -6.30
N LYS A 128 35.16 -10.95 -7.23
CA LYS A 128 34.01 -11.04 -8.14
C LYS A 128 34.07 -12.27 -9.06
N ASP A 129 35.24 -12.58 -9.61
CA ASP A 129 35.42 -13.72 -10.52
C ASP A 129 35.18 -15.04 -9.77
N LEU A 130 35.51 -15.10 -8.48
CA LEU A 130 35.28 -16.27 -7.63
C LEU A 130 33.79 -16.49 -7.30
N LEU A 131 33.02 -15.42 -7.12
CA LEU A 131 31.57 -15.51 -6.96
C LEU A 131 30.89 -15.97 -8.26
N ASP A 132 31.34 -15.46 -9.40
CA ASP A 132 30.82 -15.84 -10.72
C ASP A 132 31.06 -17.34 -11.00
N LEU A 133 32.17 -17.91 -10.51
CA LEU A 133 32.43 -19.36 -10.54
C LEU A 133 31.43 -20.15 -9.70
N GLN A 134 31.12 -19.69 -8.49
CA GLN A 134 30.15 -20.35 -7.60
C GLN A 134 28.74 -20.28 -8.19
N TYR A 135 28.33 -19.12 -8.72
CA TYR A 135 27.05 -18.96 -9.41
C TYR A 135 26.95 -19.88 -10.63
N SER A 136 28.01 -19.94 -11.43
CA SER A 136 28.08 -20.82 -12.61
C SER A 136 28.01 -22.30 -12.22
N MET A 137 28.58 -22.68 -11.07
CA MET A 137 28.53 -24.06 -10.58
C MET A 137 27.14 -24.44 -10.08
N CYS A 138 26.48 -23.58 -9.29
CA CYS A 138 25.09 -23.81 -8.90
C CYS A 138 24.15 -23.85 -10.10
N ARG A 139 24.38 -22.99 -11.11
CA ARG A 139 23.63 -23.05 -12.36
C ARG A 139 23.86 -24.36 -13.12
N LEU A 140 25.10 -24.82 -13.20
CA LEU A 140 25.43 -26.11 -13.82
C LEU A 140 24.69 -27.27 -13.12
N ILE A 141 24.66 -27.27 -11.78
CA ILE A 141 23.97 -28.30 -11.00
C ILE A 141 22.44 -28.25 -11.21
N LEU A 142 21.86 -27.04 -11.27
CA LEU A 142 20.41 -26.86 -11.41
C LEU A 142 19.90 -27.08 -12.84
N ASP A 143 20.66 -26.63 -13.85
CA ASP A 143 20.22 -26.57 -15.25
C ASP A 143 20.66 -27.76 -16.10
N THR A 144 21.46 -28.67 -15.53
CA THR A 144 21.94 -29.87 -16.24
C THR A 144 21.75 -31.14 -15.41
N ASP A 145 21.66 -32.27 -16.11
CA ASP A 145 21.51 -33.57 -15.46
C ASP A 145 22.85 -34.28 -15.21
N GLN A 146 23.96 -33.53 -15.29
CA GLN A 146 25.32 -34.06 -15.19
C GLN A 146 25.53 -34.88 -13.90
N PHE A 147 24.89 -34.48 -12.79
CA PHE A 147 25.05 -35.11 -11.47
C PHE A 147 23.95 -36.12 -11.13
N VAL A 148 22.88 -36.17 -11.93
CA VAL A 148 21.66 -36.95 -11.63
C VAL A 148 21.93 -38.45 -11.66
N VAL A 149 22.62 -38.93 -12.70
CA VAL A 149 22.98 -40.35 -12.87
C VAL A 149 23.85 -40.88 -11.72
N CYS A 150 24.53 -39.98 -11.02
CA CYS A 150 25.59 -40.29 -10.08
C CYS A 150 25.13 -40.37 -8.63
N LEU A 151 24.14 -39.53 -8.30
CA LEU A 151 23.67 -39.30 -6.93
C LEU A 151 22.28 -39.89 -6.68
N ASN A 152 21.70 -40.52 -7.69
CA ASN A 152 20.45 -41.25 -7.58
C ASN A 152 20.72 -42.69 -7.15
N ASP A 153 20.00 -43.15 -6.12
CA ASP A 153 20.15 -44.49 -5.54
C ASP A 153 19.33 -45.55 -6.30
N SER A 154 18.45 -45.13 -7.24
CA SER A 154 17.57 -46.01 -8.01
C SER A 154 18.23 -46.55 -9.29
N PHE A 155 18.07 -47.85 -9.53
CA PHE A 155 18.60 -48.57 -10.70
C PHE A 155 17.60 -48.64 -11.88
N GLU A 156 16.67 -47.68 -11.97
CA GLU A 156 15.60 -47.69 -12.98
C GLU A 156 16.08 -47.14 -14.34
N PRO A 157 15.59 -47.68 -15.47
CA PRO A 157 16.01 -47.28 -16.82
C PRO A 157 15.51 -45.87 -17.23
N ALA A 158 14.53 -45.32 -16.52
CA ALA A 158 14.10 -43.93 -16.63
C ALA A 158 13.98 -43.36 -15.21
N PHE A 159 14.68 -42.26 -14.94
CA PHE A 159 14.61 -41.62 -13.62
C PHE A 159 13.28 -40.87 -13.50
N SER A 160 12.53 -41.16 -12.42
CA SER A 160 11.35 -40.37 -12.10
C SER A 160 11.75 -38.93 -11.75
N LEU A 161 10.95 -37.95 -12.14
CA LEU A 161 11.22 -36.54 -11.91
C LEU A 161 11.56 -36.20 -10.42
N PRO A 162 10.86 -36.73 -9.40
CA PRO A 162 11.24 -36.51 -8.01
C PRO A 162 12.65 -37.01 -7.66
N SER A 163 13.08 -38.12 -8.28
CA SER A 163 14.42 -38.67 -8.05
C SER A 163 15.52 -37.80 -8.70
N VAL A 164 15.21 -37.18 -9.84
CA VAL A 164 16.08 -36.18 -10.50
C VAL A 164 16.25 -34.93 -9.64
N LEU A 165 15.15 -34.38 -9.13
CA LEU A 165 15.16 -33.21 -8.25
C LEU A 165 15.93 -33.48 -6.94
N LYS A 166 15.70 -34.65 -6.31
CA LYS A 166 16.45 -35.07 -5.11
C LYS A 166 17.95 -35.23 -5.38
N ALA A 167 18.34 -35.76 -6.54
CA ALA A 167 19.75 -35.88 -6.92
C ALA A 167 20.41 -34.51 -7.12
N LYS A 168 19.70 -33.53 -7.71
CA LYS A 168 20.17 -32.14 -7.82
C LYS A 168 20.29 -31.47 -6.45
N GLY A 169 19.39 -31.75 -5.52
CA GLY A 169 19.49 -31.32 -4.11
C GLY A 169 20.76 -31.87 -3.42
N LYS A 170 20.98 -33.19 -3.50
CA LYS A 170 22.21 -33.83 -2.97
C LYS A 170 23.48 -33.27 -3.60
N ALA A 171 23.45 -32.92 -4.89
CA ALA A 171 24.61 -32.31 -5.56
C ALA A 171 24.95 -30.93 -4.97
N LEU A 172 23.94 -30.13 -4.63
CA LEU A 172 24.12 -28.84 -3.96
C LEU A 172 24.64 -29.01 -2.53
N GLU A 173 24.17 -30.02 -1.78
CA GLU A 173 24.70 -30.36 -0.45
C GLU A 173 26.19 -30.73 -0.51
N HIS A 174 26.58 -31.59 -1.47
CA HIS A 174 27.99 -31.91 -1.66
C HIS A 174 28.82 -30.71 -2.14
N PHE A 175 28.21 -29.77 -2.87
CA PHE A 175 28.88 -28.53 -3.24
C PHE A 175 29.06 -27.60 -2.03
N ALA A 176 28.10 -27.55 -1.11
CA ALA A 176 28.28 -26.91 0.20
C ALA A 176 29.44 -27.55 0.99
N ASP A 177 29.50 -28.88 1.06
CA ASP A 177 30.62 -29.61 1.71
C ASP A 177 31.98 -29.25 1.09
N PHE A 178 32.02 -29.11 -0.24
CA PHE A 178 33.22 -28.72 -0.98
C PHE A 178 33.67 -27.29 -0.64
N LEU A 179 32.73 -26.34 -0.55
CA LEU A 179 33.02 -24.95 -0.19
C LEU A 179 33.47 -24.82 1.27
N ASP A 180 32.93 -25.67 2.15
CA ASP A 180 33.28 -25.75 3.57
C ASP A 180 34.60 -26.49 3.83
N TRP A 181 35.14 -27.19 2.84
CA TRP A 181 36.41 -27.88 2.98
C TRP A 181 37.56 -26.87 3.22
N ASN A 182 38.32 -27.09 4.31
CA ASN A 182 39.34 -26.16 4.84
C ASN A 182 40.31 -25.58 3.80
N VAL A 183 40.68 -26.36 2.78
CA VAL A 183 41.58 -25.92 1.70
C VAL A 183 40.87 -24.88 0.82
N VAL A 184 39.63 -25.12 0.44
CA VAL A 184 38.81 -24.22 -0.36
C VAL A 184 38.48 -22.96 0.43
N HIS A 185 38.07 -23.14 1.69
CA HIS A 185 37.74 -22.05 2.60
C HIS A 185 38.89 -21.04 2.77
N ARG A 186 40.14 -21.51 2.86
CA ARG A 186 41.32 -20.63 2.99
C ARG A 186 41.72 -19.95 1.68
N THR A 187 41.28 -20.48 0.55
CA THR A 187 41.70 -20.04 -0.78
C THR A 187 40.66 -19.13 -1.45
N ILE A 188 39.37 -19.30 -1.13
CA ILE A 188 38.25 -18.48 -1.65
C ILE A 188 37.71 -17.57 -0.52
N PRO A 189 37.93 -16.25 -0.58
CA PRO A 189 37.20 -15.31 0.29
C PRO A 189 35.70 -15.32 -0.05
N GLY A 190 34.85 -14.99 0.93
CA GLY A 190 33.39 -14.92 0.71
C GLY A 190 32.60 -16.24 0.91
N ARG A 191 33.08 -17.14 1.79
CA ARG A 191 32.39 -18.41 2.16
C ARG A 191 30.91 -18.22 2.50
N ALA A 192 30.59 -17.22 3.32
CA ALA A 192 29.20 -16.93 3.71
C ALA A 192 28.32 -16.63 2.49
N THR A 193 28.81 -15.82 1.54
CA THR A 193 28.09 -15.52 0.29
C THR A 193 27.86 -16.78 -0.55
N ALA A 194 28.88 -17.64 -0.65
CA ALA A 194 28.82 -18.90 -1.38
C ALA A 194 27.77 -19.85 -0.78
N MET A 195 27.79 -20.01 0.54
CA MET A 195 26.85 -20.85 1.28
C MET A 195 25.42 -20.32 1.16
N CYS A 196 25.21 -19.01 1.24
CA CYS A 196 23.89 -18.42 1.03
C CYS A 196 23.37 -18.64 -0.39
N LEU A 197 24.25 -18.61 -1.39
CA LEU A 197 23.90 -18.90 -2.77
C LEU A 197 23.47 -20.37 -2.93
N VAL A 198 24.21 -21.31 -2.33
CA VAL A 198 23.86 -22.75 -2.35
C VAL A 198 22.53 -23.02 -1.64
N ILE A 199 22.33 -22.45 -0.44
CA ILE A 199 21.08 -22.64 0.31
C ILE A 199 19.89 -22.01 -0.43
N SER A 200 20.06 -20.84 -1.05
CA SER A 200 19.01 -20.24 -1.89
C SER A 200 18.69 -21.09 -3.12
N SER A 201 19.70 -21.74 -3.71
CA SER A 201 19.52 -22.70 -4.80
C SER A 201 18.81 -23.98 -4.35
N LEU A 202 19.05 -24.45 -3.12
CA LEU A 202 18.29 -25.56 -2.52
C LEU A 202 16.81 -25.20 -2.38
N GLY A 203 16.48 -23.96 -2.00
CA GLY A 203 15.10 -23.47 -1.97
C GLY A 203 14.37 -23.64 -3.31
N LEU A 204 15.05 -23.41 -4.44
CA LEU A 204 14.45 -23.63 -5.77
C LEU A 204 14.14 -25.11 -6.04
N VAL A 205 15.00 -26.02 -5.57
CA VAL A 205 14.80 -27.48 -5.71
C VAL A 205 13.64 -27.94 -4.83
N GLU A 206 13.55 -27.46 -3.60
CA GLU A 206 12.44 -27.77 -2.70
C GLU A 206 11.11 -27.27 -3.26
N SER A 207 11.08 -26.05 -3.79
CA SER A 207 9.89 -25.52 -4.47
C SER A 207 9.50 -26.32 -5.71
N ALA A 208 10.47 -26.81 -6.48
CA ALA A 208 10.19 -27.69 -7.62
C ALA A 208 9.60 -29.04 -7.18
N LEU A 209 10.07 -29.59 -6.05
CA LEU A 209 9.50 -30.81 -5.46
C LEU A 209 8.06 -30.58 -5.01
N VAL A 210 7.80 -29.48 -4.30
CA VAL A 210 6.47 -29.08 -3.83
C VAL A 210 5.50 -28.88 -5.00
N LEU A 211 5.94 -28.21 -6.08
CA LEU A 211 5.14 -28.01 -7.29
C LEU A 211 4.76 -29.35 -7.95
N ASN A 212 5.67 -30.32 -7.92
CA ASN A 212 5.40 -31.64 -8.47
C ASN A 212 4.48 -32.49 -7.59
N GLU A 213 4.48 -32.29 -6.26
CA GLU A 213 3.68 -33.07 -5.31
C GLU A 213 2.24 -32.52 -5.11
N ASN A 214 2.02 -31.22 -5.30
CA ASN A 214 0.77 -30.54 -4.91
C ASN A 214 -0.31 -30.38 -6.01
N ASN A 215 -0.12 -30.94 -7.20
CA ASN A 215 -1.09 -30.80 -8.29
C ASN A 215 -2.16 -31.90 -8.25
N SER A 216 -3.23 -31.68 -7.48
CA SER A 216 -4.36 -32.62 -7.40
C SER A 216 -5.54 -32.27 -8.33
N ASN A 217 -5.61 -31.05 -8.86
CA ASN A 217 -6.71 -30.58 -9.72
C ASN A 217 -6.24 -30.45 -11.18
N GLU A 218 -6.91 -31.13 -12.10
CA GLU A 218 -6.58 -31.17 -13.53
C GLU A 218 -6.62 -29.78 -14.20
N ALA A 219 -7.55 -28.91 -13.80
CA ALA A 219 -7.65 -27.57 -14.36
C ALA A 219 -6.46 -26.68 -13.92
N SER A 220 -6.09 -26.74 -12.64
CA SER A 220 -4.91 -26.07 -12.09
C SER A 220 -3.61 -26.60 -12.71
N GLU A 221 -3.54 -27.91 -12.95
CA GLU A 221 -2.39 -28.56 -13.61
C GLU A 221 -2.18 -28.07 -15.05
N ARG A 222 -3.27 -27.86 -15.80
CA ARG A 222 -3.21 -27.27 -17.15
C ARG A 222 -2.72 -25.82 -17.11
N MET A 223 -3.15 -25.02 -16.12
CA MET A 223 -2.64 -23.65 -15.93
C MET A 223 -1.16 -23.63 -15.61
N CYS A 224 -0.71 -24.51 -14.71
CA CYS A 224 0.70 -24.69 -14.40
C CYS A 224 1.51 -25.04 -15.64
N THR A 225 0.99 -25.94 -16.49
CA THR A 225 1.67 -26.36 -17.73
C THR A 225 1.76 -25.20 -18.73
N ARG A 226 0.72 -24.36 -18.85
CA ARG A 226 0.76 -23.13 -19.67
C ARG A 226 1.75 -22.10 -19.13
N ALA A 227 1.83 -21.94 -17.80
CA ALA A 227 2.82 -21.08 -17.16
C ALA A 227 4.25 -21.59 -17.38
N MET A 228 4.47 -22.91 -17.34
CA MET A 228 5.77 -23.50 -17.70
C MET A 228 6.10 -23.27 -19.18
N HIS A 229 5.11 -23.41 -20.06
CA HIS A 229 5.28 -23.17 -21.49
C HIS A 229 5.71 -21.72 -21.78
N SER A 230 5.03 -20.72 -21.20
CA SER A 230 5.36 -19.30 -21.41
C SER A 230 6.77 -18.92 -20.94
N ILE A 231 7.35 -19.68 -20.00
CA ILE A 231 8.74 -19.50 -19.56
C ILE A 231 9.74 -20.18 -20.51
N ILE A 232 9.37 -21.29 -21.13
CA ILE A 232 10.24 -22.07 -22.01
C ILE A 232 10.29 -21.50 -23.43
N SER A 233 9.15 -21.06 -23.97
CA SER A 233 9.01 -20.60 -25.34
C SER A 233 8.81 -19.08 -25.40
N GLU A 234 9.73 -18.35 -26.04
CA GLU A 234 9.49 -16.97 -26.48
C GLU A 234 8.58 -16.90 -27.73
N SER A 235 8.17 -18.04 -28.29
CA SER A 235 7.36 -18.16 -29.51
C SER A 235 6.10 -19.02 -29.29
N GLU A 236 4.95 -18.50 -29.72
CA GLU A 236 3.58 -19.06 -29.63
C GLU A 236 3.32 -20.33 -30.48
N ASP A 237 4.28 -21.26 -30.57
CA ASP A 237 4.06 -22.53 -31.29
C ASP A 237 3.50 -23.60 -30.33
N ASP A 238 2.17 -23.67 -30.25
CA ASP A 238 1.34 -24.56 -29.41
C ASP A 238 1.46 -26.09 -29.67
N SER A 239 2.52 -26.58 -30.31
CA SER A 239 2.59 -27.96 -30.82
C SER A 239 3.30 -28.98 -29.91
N MET A 240 3.74 -28.59 -28.72
CA MET A 240 4.47 -29.48 -27.81
C MET A 240 3.55 -30.19 -26.81
N ALA A 241 3.79 -31.48 -26.56
CA ALA A 241 3.01 -32.25 -25.59
C ALA A 241 3.29 -31.82 -24.13
N ASP A 242 2.25 -31.75 -23.30
CA ASP A 242 2.30 -31.28 -21.89
C ASP A 242 3.38 -31.97 -21.04
N THR A 243 3.60 -33.27 -21.23
CA THR A 243 4.65 -34.03 -20.51
C THR A 243 6.06 -33.57 -20.88
N PHE A 244 6.29 -33.23 -22.16
CA PHE A 244 7.57 -32.74 -22.63
C PHE A 244 7.89 -31.35 -22.06
N ILE A 245 6.88 -30.48 -21.95
CA ILE A 245 7.01 -29.13 -21.38
C ILE A 245 7.42 -29.21 -19.90
N LYS A 246 6.78 -30.09 -19.13
CA LYS A 246 7.13 -30.32 -17.72
C LYS A 246 8.56 -30.81 -17.57
N ASP A 247 8.95 -31.84 -18.32
CA ASP A 247 10.30 -32.39 -18.25
C ASP A 247 11.36 -31.34 -18.61
N GLN A 248 11.12 -30.53 -19.65
CA GLN A 248 12.02 -29.46 -20.06
C GLN A 248 12.10 -28.33 -19.02
N PHE A 249 11.00 -28.01 -18.35
CA PHE A 249 10.95 -26.99 -17.31
C PHE A 249 11.77 -27.41 -16.10
N PHE A 250 11.56 -28.63 -15.59
CA PHE A 250 12.29 -29.14 -14.43
C PHE A 250 13.74 -29.54 -14.75
N GLN A 251 14.09 -29.72 -16.02
CA GLN A 251 15.49 -29.82 -16.42
C GLN A 251 16.26 -28.52 -16.10
N ARG A 252 15.60 -27.36 -16.17
CA ARG A 252 16.16 -26.03 -15.87
C ARG A 252 15.52 -25.41 -14.62
N ILE A 253 15.88 -25.92 -13.44
CA ILE A 253 15.27 -25.50 -12.16
C ILE A 253 15.40 -23.99 -11.92
N THR A 254 16.38 -23.29 -12.50
CA THR A 254 16.46 -21.82 -12.36
C THR A 254 15.21 -21.09 -12.86
N ASN A 255 14.46 -21.69 -13.79
CA ASN A 255 13.21 -21.16 -14.31
C ASN A 255 12.10 -21.07 -13.24
N MET A 256 12.21 -21.80 -12.13
CA MET A 256 11.29 -21.71 -10.99
C MET A 256 11.16 -20.28 -10.45
N ARG A 257 12.20 -19.43 -10.60
CA ARG A 257 12.15 -18.02 -10.20
C ARG A 257 11.07 -17.22 -10.92
N HIS A 258 10.69 -17.63 -12.13
CA HIS A 258 9.70 -16.91 -12.93
C HIS A 258 8.32 -17.60 -12.90
N PHE A 259 8.21 -18.75 -12.25
CA PHE A 259 6.98 -19.55 -12.22
C PHE A 259 5.80 -18.81 -11.59
N ILE A 260 6.00 -18.18 -10.43
CA ILE A 260 4.94 -17.44 -9.72
C ILE A 260 4.40 -16.33 -10.62
N SER A 261 5.29 -15.50 -11.19
CA SER A 261 4.87 -14.43 -12.11
C SER A 261 4.15 -14.96 -13.36
N ALA A 262 4.60 -16.08 -13.93
CA ALA A 262 3.97 -16.66 -15.11
C ALA A 262 2.58 -17.25 -14.79
N LEU A 263 2.43 -17.91 -13.64
CA LEU A 263 1.15 -18.48 -13.22
C LEU A 263 0.12 -17.39 -13.02
N VAL A 264 0.48 -16.30 -12.32
CA VAL A 264 -0.44 -15.17 -12.08
C VAL A 264 -0.81 -14.46 -13.39
N ALA A 265 0.10 -14.36 -14.36
CA ALA A 265 -0.23 -13.81 -15.68
C ALA A 265 -1.20 -14.71 -16.46
N VAL A 266 -1.05 -16.04 -16.36
CA VAL A 266 -2.00 -17.00 -16.95
C VAL A 266 -3.36 -16.92 -16.27
N GLU A 267 -3.40 -16.75 -14.94
CA GLU A 267 -4.64 -16.50 -14.19
C GLU A 267 -5.33 -15.23 -14.67
N GLU A 268 -4.60 -14.11 -14.75
CA GLU A 268 -5.14 -12.85 -15.24
C GLU A 268 -5.77 -13.00 -16.63
N HIS A 269 -5.05 -13.59 -17.59
CA HIS A 269 -5.56 -13.79 -18.95
C HIS A 269 -6.84 -14.64 -18.98
N GLN A 270 -6.99 -15.62 -18.08
CA GLN A 270 -8.22 -16.40 -18.00
C GLN A 270 -9.37 -15.59 -17.39
N LEU A 271 -9.08 -14.73 -16.42
CA LEU A 271 -10.06 -13.94 -15.69
C LEU A 271 -10.48 -12.65 -16.43
N GLN A 272 -9.68 -12.16 -17.38
CA GLN A 272 -9.91 -10.90 -18.13
C GLN A 272 -11.26 -10.83 -18.88
N HIS A 273 -11.92 -11.96 -19.09
CA HIS A 273 -13.22 -12.04 -19.79
C HIS A 273 -14.42 -12.35 -18.87
N SER A 274 -14.19 -12.60 -17.57
CA SER A 274 -15.23 -13.03 -16.64
C SER A 274 -15.58 -11.91 -15.65
N LEU A 275 -16.83 -11.43 -15.70
CA LEU A 275 -17.36 -10.43 -14.74
C LEU A 275 -17.80 -11.06 -13.41
N THR A 276 -18.11 -12.35 -13.42
CA THR A 276 -18.52 -13.17 -12.28
C THR A 276 -17.88 -14.53 -12.41
N LEU A 277 -17.37 -15.08 -11.30
CA LEU A 277 -16.74 -16.40 -11.31
C LEU A 277 -17.77 -17.50 -11.06
N ASP A 278 -17.61 -18.61 -11.77
CA ASP A 278 -18.32 -19.86 -11.51
C ASP A 278 -17.68 -20.62 -10.32
N SER A 279 -18.43 -21.56 -9.72
CA SER A 279 -17.93 -22.37 -8.58
C SER A 279 -16.63 -23.12 -8.91
N ASP A 280 -16.49 -23.61 -10.14
CA ASP A 280 -15.30 -24.34 -10.59
C ASP A 280 -14.11 -23.39 -10.75
N GLU A 281 -14.33 -22.17 -11.22
CA GLU A 281 -13.28 -21.14 -11.33
C GLU A 281 -12.79 -20.68 -9.95
N ILE A 282 -13.70 -20.56 -8.98
CA ILE A 282 -13.33 -20.28 -7.58
C ILE A 282 -12.48 -21.43 -7.00
N GLU A 283 -12.83 -22.68 -7.28
CA GLU A 283 -12.04 -23.83 -6.82
C GLU A 283 -10.64 -23.84 -7.45
N VAL A 284 -10.52 -23.49 -8.74
CA VAL A 284 -9.23 -23.33 -9.41
C VAL A 284 -8.39 -22.23 -8.76
N LEU A 285 -8.97 -21.07 -8.45
CA LEU A 285 -8.26 -20.00 -7.74
C LEU A 285 -7.82 -20.41 -6.33
N CYS A 286 -8.63 -21.18 -5.59
CA CYS A 286 -8.23 -21.72 -4.29
C CYS A 286 -7.08 -22.74 -4.43
N CYS A 287 -7.10 -23.58 -5.47
CA CYS A 287 -6.01 -24.52 -5.75
C CYS A 287 -4.71 -23.78 -6.09
N ASN A 288 -4.79 -22.78 -6.96
CA ASN A 288 -3.63 -21.99 -7.36
C ASN A 288 -3.10 -21.15 -6.19
N SER A 289 -3.97 -20.55 -5.37
CA SER A 289 -3.56 -19.80 -4.17
C SER A 289 -2.78 -20.68 -3.19
N ARG A 290 -3.24 -21.91 -2.93
CA ARG A 290 -2.53 -22.88 -2.08
C ARG A 290 -1.21 -23.34 -2.69
N LEU A 291 -1.16 -23.52 -4.01
CA LEU A 291 0.06 -23.86 -4.72
C LEU A 291 1.09 -22.74 -4.65
N LEU A 292 0.67 -21.50 -4.95
CA LEU A 292 1.49 -20.29 -4.87
C LEU A 292 2.04 -20.11 -3.45
N LEU A 293 1.21 -20.31 -2.43
CA LEU A 293 1.62 -20.28 -1.03
C LEU A 293 2.72 -21.32 -0.75
N ALA A 294 2.46 -22.60 -1.04
CA ALA A 294 3.39 -23.68 -0.73
C ALA A 294 4.73 -23.56 -1.48
N VAL A 295 4.70 -23.18 -2.76
CA VAL A 295 5.90 -22.95 -3.58
C VAL A 295 6.71 -21.79 -3.01
N SER A 296 6.06 -20.69 -2.64
CA SER A 296 6.70 -19.49 -2.08
C SER A 296 7.27 -19.74 -0.69
N GLU A 297 6.57 -20.46 0.18
CA GLU A 297 7.05 -20.87 1.51
C GLU A 297 8.33 -21.70 1.41
N ALA A 298 8.39 -22.65 0.48
CA ALA A 298 9.58 -23.46 0.25
C ALA A 298 10.78 -22.61 -0.22
N MET A 299 10.56 -21.65 -1.14
CA MET A 299 11.62 -20.74 -1.61
C MET A 299 12.14 -19.86 -0.48
N LEU A 300 11.22 -19.25 0.29
CA LEU A 300 11.55 -18.29 1.33
C LEU A 300 12.15 -18.95 2.58
N SER A 301 11.70 -20.14 2.95
CA SER A 301 12.20 -20.88 4.13
C SER A 301 13.72 -21.08 4.08
N LYS A 302 14.23 -21.57 2.94
CA LYS A 302 15.68 -21.76 2.76
C LYS A 302 16.45 -20.46 2.67
N GLN A 303 15.89 -19.44 2.04
CA GLN A 303 16.53 -18.12 2.01
C GLN A 303 16.62 -17.50 3.40
N HIS A 304 15.57 -17.66 4.22
CA HIS A 304 15.57 -17.23 5.61
C HIS A 304 16.57 -18.01 6.46
N GLU A 305 16.68 -19.32 6.27
CA GLU A 305 17.72 -20.16 6.88
C GLU A 305 19.12 -19.64 6.53
N ALA A 306 19.34 -19.27 5.27
CA ALA A 306 20.60 -18.69 4.80
C ALA A 306 20.90 -17.34 5.45
N LEU A 307 19.90 -16.47 5.60
CA LEU A 307 20.03 -15.13 6.20
C LEU A 307 20.33 -15.22 7.70
N ASP A 308 19.70 -16.15 8.42
CA ASP A 308 19.87 -16.29 9.86
C ASP A 308 21.21 -16.97 10.22
N THR A 309 21.66 -17.92 9.40
CA THR A 309 22.87 -18.72 9.66
C THR A 309 24.15 -17.93 9.36
N TYR A 310 24.12 -17.01 8.38
CA TYR A 310 25.29 -16.29 7.90
C TYR A 310 25.09 -14.77 7.99
N PRO A 311 25.34 -14.12 9.15
CA PRO A 311 25.26 -12.67 9.26
C PRO A 311 26.28 -11.98 8.33
N ALA A 312 26.02 -10.73 7.91
CA ALA A 312 26.80 -10.00 6.90
C ALA A 312 27.78 -8.96 7.49
N PRO A 313 28.97 -9.35 7.98
CA PRO A 313 29.96 -8.39 8.45
C PRO A 313 30.54 -7.55 7.29
N ASP A 314 30.63 -8.11 6.09
CA ASP A 314 31.36 -7.51 4.97
C ASP A 314 30.45 -6.79 3.96
N LEU A 315 30.93 -5.68 3.39
CA LEU A 315 30.21 -4.84 2.40
C LEU A 315 29.79 -5.63 1.15
N PHE A 316 30.55 -6.66 0.79
CA PHE A 316 30.27 -7.51 -0.35
C PHE A 316 29.03 -8.38 -0.14
N LEU A 317 28.94 -9.02 1.03
CA LEU A 317 27.81 -9.86 1.40
C LEU A 317 26.55 -9.01 1.57
N LYS A 318 26.68 -7.78 2.08
CA LYS A 318 25.62 -6.77 2.07
C LYS A 318 25.09 -6.45 0.66
N ASN A 319 25.98 -6.31 -0.33
CA ASN A 319 25.58 -6.08 -1.74
C ASN A 319 24.92 -7.31 -2.38
N PHE A 320 25.36 -8.52 -2.03
CA PHE A 320 24.73 -9.75 -2.47
C PHE A 320 23.30 -9.88 -1.92
N TYR A 321 23.11 -9.63 -0.62
CA TYR A 321 21.78 -9.64 -0.02
C TYR A 321 20.87 -8.56 -0.57
N SER A 322 21.39 -7.37 -0.84
CA SER A 322 20.62 -6.31 -1.52
C SER A 322 20.04 -6.81 -2.86
N LYS A 323 20.86 -7.50 -3.65
CA LYS A 323 20.42 -8.10 -4.93
C LYS A 323 19.45 -9.25 -4.74
N MET A 324 19.65 -10.10 -3.73
CA MET A 324 18.75 -11.19 -3.39
C MET A 324 17.37 -10.68 -2.95
N VAL A 325 17.33 -9.64 -2.13
CA VAL A 325 16.08 -8.99 -1.71
C VAL A 325 15.37 -8.38 -2.92
N ALA A 326 16.09 -7.68 -3.80
CA ALA A 326 15.51 -7.12 -5.02
C ALA A 326 14.98 -8.21 -5.98
N SER A 327 15.65 -9.36 -6.09
CA SER A 327 15.12 -10.49 -6.86
C SER A 327 13.89 -11.09 -6.21
N ASN A 328 13.87 -11.25 -4.89
CA ASN A 328 12.70 -11.80 -4.17
C ASN A 328 11.48 -10.88 -4.28
N ASP A 329 11.70 -9.56 -4.25
CA ASP A 329 10.63 -8.58 -4.50
C ASP A 329 10.01 -8.81 -5.88
N ARG A 330 10.84 -8.95 -6.91
CA ARG A 330 10.40 -9.13 -8.30
C ARG A 330 9.76 -10.50 -8.56
N ASP A 331 10.37 -11.56 -8.03
CA ASP A 331 10.09 -12.94 -8.42
C ASP A 331 9.00 -13.58 -7.54
N ILE A 332 8.86 -13.14 -6.28
CA ILE A 332 7.93 -13.72 -5.30
C ILE A 332 6.92 -12.70 -4.82
N ARG A 333 7.37 -11.59 -4.19
CA ARG A 333 6.45 -10.68 -3.49
C ARG A 333 5.50 -10.01 -4.46
N ILE A 334 6.00 -9.26 -5.44
CA ILE A 334 5.17 -8.48 -6.39
C ILE A 334 4.12 -9.38 -7.08
N PRO A 335 4.48 -10.56 -7.62
CA PRO A 335 3.50 -11.49 -8.17
C PRO A 335 2.43 -11.94 -7.17
N LEU A 336 2.80 -12.28 -5.92
CA LEU A 336 1.83 -12.64 -4.89
C LEU A 336 0.90 -11.49 -4.51
N GLN A 337 1.42 -10.25 -4.47
CA GLN A 337 0.57 -9.07 -4.23
C GLN A 337 -0.42 -8.86 -5.38
N TYR A 338 0.05 -9.10 -6.61
CA TYR A 338 -0.76 -8.99 -7.80
C TYR A 338 -1.87 -10.05 -7.81
N HIS A 339 -1.54 -11.31 -7.51
CA HIS A 339 -2.51 -12.40 -7.30
C HIS A 339 -3.56 -12.04 -6.25
N PHE A 340 -3.10 -11.54 -5.09
CA PHE A 340 -3.99 -11.14 -4.02
C PHE A 340 -5.00 -10.06 -4.46
N ARG A 341 -4.54 -9.04 -5.20
CA ARG A 341 -5.40 -7.98 -5.75
C ARG A 341 -6.37 -8.52 -6.81
N LEU A 342 -5.91 -9.44 -7.66
CA LEU A 342 -6.76 -10.11 -8.63
C LEU A 342 -7.89 -10.85 -7.94
N CYS A 343 -7.60 -11.69 -6.94
CA CYS A 343 -8.64 -12.40 -6.20
C CYS A 343 -9.57 -11.46 -5.41
N GLN A 344 -9.06 -10.33 -4.91
CA GLN A 344 -9.86 -9.36 -4.16
C GLN A 344 -11.04 -8.81 -4.96
N SER A 345 -10.84 -8.46 -6.22
CA SER A 345 -11.89 -7.85 -7.04
C SER A 345 -13.12 -8.76 -7.18
N PHE A 346 -12.90 -10.07 -7.19
CA PHE A 346 -13.97 -11.06 -7.29
C PHE A 346 -14.64 -11.38 -5.94
N VAL A 347 -13.89 -11.32 -4.83
CA VAL A 347 -14.42 -11.57 -3.48
C VAL A 347 -15.38 -10.48 -3.00
N GLN A 348 -15.21 -9.24 -3.45
CA GLN A 348 -16.11 -8.12 -3.09
C GLN A 348 -17.48 -8.18 -3.78
N GLY A 349 -17.63 -8.95 -4.87
CA GLY A 349 -18.84 -9.02 -5.69
C GLY A 349 -19.73 -10.24 -5.46
N GLN A 350 -19.28 -11.25 -4.71
CA GLN A 350 -19.98 -12.51 -4.53
C GLN A 350 -19.82 -13.06 -3.11
N ASP A 351 -20.78 -13.87 -2.66
CA ASP A 351 -20.70 -14.71 -1.44
C ASP A 351 -19.74 -15.90 -1.67
N THR A 352 -18.57 -15.59 -2.23
CA THR A 352 -17.48 -16.52 -2.51
C THR A 352 -16.95 -17.06 -1.19
N GLY A 353 -16.80 -18.38 -1.15
CA GLY A 353 -16.63 -19.15 0.08
C GLY A 353 -15.46 -18.69 0.95
N ASP A 354 -15.65 -18.79 2.27
CA ASP A 354 -14.63 -18.54 3.30
C ASP A 354 -13.26 -19.16 3.02
N ARG A 355 -13.20 -20.20 2.18
CA ARG A 355 -11.96 -20.86 1.75
C ARG A 355 -11.02 -19.92 1.00
N LEU A 356 -11.47 -19.21 -0.03
CA LEU A 356 -10.62 -18.28 -0.79
C LEU A 356 -10.15 -17.13 0.11
N LYS A 357 -11.03 -16.63 0.99
CA LYS A 357 -10.67 -15.62 1.98
C LYS A 357 -9.56 -16.11 2.93
N ASN A 358 -9.64 -17.36 3.40
CA ASN A 358 -8.61 -17.95 4.25
C ASN A 358 -7.27 -18.16 3.51
N ASP A 359 -7.32 -18.56 2.24
CA ASP A 359 -6.11 -18.71 1.42
C ASP A 359 -5.44 -17.34 1.18
N LEU A 360 -6.22 -16.28 0.96
CA LEU A 360 -5.71 -14.90 0.85
C LEU A 360 -5.11 -14.38 2.15
N ILE A 361 -5.67 -14.74 3.31
CA ILE A 361 -5.08 -14.44 4.62
C ILE A 361 -3.70 -15.08 4.74
N ALA A 362 -3.55 -16.34 4.34
CA ALA A 362 -2.26 -17.03 4.39
C ALA A 362 -1.21 -16.39 3.47
N ILE A 363 -1.61 -15.98 2.26
CA ILE A 363 -0.72 -15.27 1.33
C ILE A 363 -0.29 -13.91 1.91
N ALA A 364 -1.22 -13.15 2.49
CA ALA A 364 -0.91 -11.88 3.14
C ALA A 364 0.06 -12.09 4.32
N GLU A 365 -0.16 -13.10 5.16
CA GLU A 365 0.73 -13.44 6.28
C GLU A 365 2.15 -13.80 5.79
N LEU A 366 2.27 -14.57 4.70
CA LEU A 366 3.56 -14.92 4.12
C LEU A 366 4.32 -13.67 3.63
N VAL A 367 3.67 -12.80 2.85
CA VAL A 367 4.31 -11.60 2.30
C VAL A 367 4.72 -10.64 3.41
N LEU A 368 3.84 -10.42 4.40
CA LEU A 368 4.11 -9.57 5.55
C LEU A 368 5.22 -10.16 6.44
N SER A 369 5.21 -11.45 6.75
CA SER A 369 6.28 -12.04 7.56
C SER A 369 7.65 -11.93 6.87
N ASP A 370 7.72 -12.15 5.55
CA ASP A 370 8.95 -12.03 4.77
C ASP A 370 9.48 -10.58 4.71
N GLN A 371 8.61 -9.61 4.41
CA GLN A 371 8.98 -8.20 4.39
C GLN A 371 9.51 -7.74 5.77
N GLN A 372 8.95 -8.24 6.88
CA GLN A 372 9.34 -7.83 8.24
C GLN A 372 10.70 -8.43 8.59
N ARG A 373 10.91 -9.71 8.28
CA ARG A 373 12.18 -10.41 8.51
C ARG A 373 13.29 -9.79 7.67
N THR A 374 13.01 -9.49 6.40
CA THR A 374 13.94 -8.79 5.51
C THR A 374 14.31 -7.41 6.04
N ARG A 375 13.34 -6.61 6.49
CA ARG A 375 13.60 -5.29 7.08
C ARG A 375 14.48 -5.37 8.32
N ARG A 376 14.17 -6.30 9.25
CA ARG A 376 14.99 -6.53 10.46
C ARG A 376 16.42 -6.93 10.10
N TYR A 377 16.56 -7.80 9.12
CA TYR A 377 17.86 -8.24 8.64
C TYR A 377 18.68 -7.07 8.06
N LEU A 378 18.10 -6.28 7.16
CA LEU A 378 18.77 -5.12 6.56
C LEU A 378 19.18 -4.10 7.63
N LYS A 379 18.32 -3.87 8.64
CA LYS A 379 18.62 -3.00 9.78
C LYS A 379 19.80 -3.52 10.62
N ASN A 380 19.79 -4.80 10.98
CA ASN A 380 20.82 -5.42 11.80
C ASN A 380 22.20 -5.42 11.12
N ASN A 381 22.23 -5.45 9.79
CA ASN A 381 23.46 -5.40 9.00
C ASN A 381 23.87 -3.98 8.57
N GLY A 382 23.22 -2.93 9.10
CA GLY A 382 23.58 -1.53 8.84
C GLY A 382 23.23 -1.03 7.43
N LEU A 383 22.34 -1.72 6.71
CA LEU A 383 21.81 -1.30 5.40
C LEU A 383 20.54 -0.45 5.58
N LEU A 384 20.65 0.64 6.35
CA LEU A 384 19.51 1.46 6.75
C LEU A 384 18.78 2.09 5.55
N GLU A 385 19.49 2.53 4.51
CA GLU A 385 18.86 3.09 3.31
C GLU A 385 18.00 2.08 2.55
N GLN A 386 18.43 0.81 2.48
CA GLN A 386 17.67 -0.24 1.81
C GLN A 386 16.51 -0.73 2.70
N ALA A 387 16.73 -0.79 4.01
CA ALA A 387 15.67 -1.05 4.97
C ALA A 387 14.60 0.07 4.96
N ALA A 388 15.01 1.32 4.70
CA ALA A 388 14.11 2.47 4.58
C ALA A 388 13.28 2.44 3.30
N LYS A 389 13.75 1.78 2.22
CA LYS A 389 12.95 1.58 1.00
C LYS A 389 11.81 0.58 1.20
N ILE A 390 11.95 -0.37 2.13
CA ILE A 390 10.87 -1.29 2.51
C ILE A 390 10.00 -0.57 3.54
N VAL A 391 9.15 0.32 3.04
CA VAL A 391 8.26 1.11 3.88
C VAL A 391 7.06 0.25 4.27
N TRP A 392 6.94 -0.03 5.56
CA TRP A 392 5.90 -0.88 6.15
C TRP A 392 4.68 -0.10 6.61
N ASP A 393 4.94 1.12 7.09
CA ASP A 393 3.96 1.88 7.84
C ASP A 393 3.38 3.01 6.99
N THR A 394 3.76 3.21 5.73
CA THR A 394 3.10 4.26 4.92
C THR A 394 1.75 3.78 4.39
N PRO A 395 0.81 4.71 4.16
CA PRO A 395 -0.47 4.41 3.50
C PRO A 395 -0.26 3.82 2.10
N GLU A 396 0.81 4.22 1.43
CA GLU A 396 1.24 3.74 0.11
C GLU A 396 1.96 2.38 0.16
N SER A 397 2.11 1.80 1.35
CA SER A 397 2.76 0.51 1.50
C SER A 397 1.85 -0.60 0.98
N SER A 398 2.42 -1.51 0.19
CA SER A 398 1.75 -2.76 -0.19
C SER A 398 1.23 -3.57 1.02
N ALA A 399 1.87 -3.46 2.19
CA ALA A 399 1.42 -4.09 3.42
C ALA A 399 0.12 -3.47 3.94
N HIS A 400 0.04 -2.14 3.89
CA HIS A 400 -1.14 -1.38 4.27
C HIS A 400 -2.32 -1.70 3.34
N GLU A 401 -2.10 -1.74 2.03
CA GLU A 401 -3.13 -2.08 1.05
C GLU A 401 -3.69 -3.51 1.23
N MET A 402 -2.84 -4.51 1.47
CA MET A 402 -3.31 -5.90 1.70
C MET A 402 -4.15 -6.03 2.97
N LEU A 403 -3.70 -5.42 4.06
CA LEU A 403 -4.44 -5.43 5.32
C LEU A 403 -5.79 -4.72 5.15
N LEU A 404 -5.82 -3.61 4.40
CA LEU A 404 -7.04 -2.85 4.14
C LEU A 404 -8.02 -3.65 3.28
N ALA A 405 -7.49 -4.37 2.29
CA ALA A 405 -8.26 -5.29 1.48
C ALA A 405 -8.88 -6.42 2.31
N LEU A 406 -8.12 -7.08 3.20
CA LEU A 406 -8.65 -8.11 4.10
C LEU A 406 -9.77 -7.59 4.99
N TYR A 407 -9.60 -6.38 5.52
CA TYR A 407 -10.62 -5.70 6.29
C TYR A 407 -11.90 -5.45 5.47
N ASN A 408 -11.77 -4.93 4.24
CA ASN A 408 -12.91 -4.71 3.34
C ASN A 408 -13.61 -6.02 2.91
N MET A 409 -12.94 -7.18 2.98
CA MET A 409 -13.53 -8.50 2.72
C MET A 409 -14.36 -9.06 3.89
N GLY A 410 -14.42 -8.36 5.02
CA GLY A 410 -15.15 -8.76 6.23
C GLY A 410 -14.34 -9.61 7.22
N LYS A 411 -13.03 -9.80 7.00
CA LYS A 411 -12.12 -10.52 7.93
C LYS A 411 -11.42 -9.55 8.87
N THR A 412 -12.23 -8.78 9.60
CA THR A 412 -11.77 -7.64 10.40
C THR A 412 -10.86 -8.06 11.56
N LYS A 413 -11.17 -9.16 12.25
CA LYS A 413 -10.38 -9.67 13.38
C LYS A 413 -9.00 -10.14 12.92
N GLU A 414 -8.95 -10.89 11.83
CA GLU A 414 -7.71 -11.42 11.27
C GLU A 414 -6.82 -10.28 10.75
N ALA A 415 -7.39 -9.24 10.13
CA ALA A 415 -6.66 -8.04 9.73
C ALA A 415 -6.07 -7.28 10.92
N ILE A 416 -6.82 -7.14 12.02
CA ILE A 416 -6.35 -6.50 13.26
C ILE A 416 -5.23 -7.32 13.91
N ASP A 417 -5.41 -8.64 14.04
CA ASP A 417 -4.41 -9.53 14.65
C ASP A 417 -3.10 -9.53 13.85
N MET A 418 -3.21 -9.53 12.51
CA MET A 418 -2.06 -9.48 11.60
C MET A 418 -1.35 -8.12 11.68
N ALA A 419 -2.09 -7.02 11.70
CA ALA A 419 -1.53 -5.68 11.88
C ALA A 419 -0.85 -5.52 13.26
N GLU A 420 -1.41 -6.09 14.33
CA GLU A 420 -0.81 -6.13 15.67
C GLU A 420 0.49 -6.96 15.69
N LYS A 421 0.46 -8.16 15.10
CA LYS A 421 1.62 -9.07 15.00
C LYS A 421 2.80 -8.41 14.30
N HIS A 422 2.54 -7.70 13.21
CA HIS A 422 3.58 -7.08 12.39
C HIS A 422 3.92 -5.64 12.81
N ARG A 423 3.18 -5.06 13.77
CA ARG A 423 3.32 -3.68 14.25
C ARG A 423 3.07 -2.62 13.17
N ALA A 424 2.09 -2.86 12.30
CA ALA A 424 1.66 -1.90 11.27
C ALA A 424 0.78 -0.80 11.90
N PHE A 425 1.42 0.13 12.62
CA PHE A 425 0.71 1.06 13.51
C PHE A 425 -0.20 2.05 12.78
N ASN A 426 0.19 2.50 11.58
CA ASN A 426 -0.63 3.40 10.77
C ASN A 426 -1.90 2.70 10.25
N MET A 427 -1.81 1.43 9.88
CA MET A 427 -2.98 0.63 9.53
C MET A 427 -3.89 0.39 10.73
N LEU A 428 -3.33 0.04 11.90
CA LEU A 428 -4.11 -0.13 13.13
C LEU A 428 -4.86 1.14 13.52
N ALA A 429 -4.23 2.30 13.38
CA ALA A 429 -4.88 3.59 13.59
C ALA A 429 -6.07 3.76 12.63
N GLU A 430 -5.85 3.59 11.32
CA GLU A 430 -6.93 3.71 10.34
C GLU A 430 -8.10 2.75 10.61
N LEU A 431 -7.82 1.49 10.95
CA LEU A 431 -8.85 0.51 11.29
C LEU A 431 -9.66 0.92 12.52
N CYS A 432 -8.99 1.40 13.57
CA CYS A 432 -9.67 1.91 14.77
C CYS A 432 -10.59 3.10 14.43
N ASN A 433 -10.20 3.94 13.46
CA ASN A 433 -11.02 5.07 13.03
C ASN A 433 -12.26 4.63 12.24
N ARG A 434 -12.13 3.61 11.37
CA ARG A 434 -13.23 3.11 10.52
C ARG A 434 -14.30 2.36 11.32
N ASP A 435 -13.91 1.47 12.24
CA ASP A 435 -14.85 0.73 13.09
C ASP A 435 -15.39 1.56 14.26
N GLY A 436 -14.69 2.64 14.61
CA GLY A 436 -14.96 3.42 15.80
C GLY A 436 -14.79 2.66 17.12
N ASP A 437 -13.97 1.60 17.12
CA ASP A 437 -13.74 0.77 18.30
C ASP A 437 -12.76 1.44 19.28
N ILE A 438 -13.31 2.23 20.19
CA ILE A 438 -12.58 2.91 21.26
C ILE A 438 -11.93 1.91 22.23
N ALA A 439 -12.47 0.69 22.37
CA ALA A 439 -11.90 -0.32 23.26
C ALA A 439 -10.62 -0.92 22.67
N LEU A 440 -10.60 -1.18 21.37
CA LEU A 440 -9.40 -1.60 20.64
C LEU A 440 -8.32 -0.52 20.71
N LEU A 441 -8.69 0.74 20.46
CA LEU A 441 -7.77 1.88 20.53
C LEU A 441 -7.08 2.01 21.89
N ARG A 442 -7.86 1.97 22.98
CA ARG A 442 -7.33 2.04 24.36
C ARG A 442 -6.44 0.85 24.69
N ARG A 443 -6.78 -0.35 24.19
CA ARG A 443 -5.94 -1.54 24.38
C ARG A 443 -4.60 -1.38 23.66
N MET A 444 -4.61 -0.89 22.42
CA MET A 444 -3.40 -0.70 21.61
C MET A 444 -2.51 0.41 22.17
N GLU A 445 -3.08 1.55 22.57
CA GLU A 445 -2.30 2.63 23.21
C GLU A 445 -1.65 2.15 24.51
N LYS A 446 -2.39 1.46 25.39
CA LYS A 446 -1.83 0.94 26.64
C LYS A 446 -0.68 -0.06 26.40
N LYS A 447 -0.77 -0.86 25.34
CA LYS A 447 0.22 -1.90 25.03
C LYS A 447 1.45 -1.35 24.29
N TYR A 448 1.27 -0.34 23.42
CA TYR A 448 2.29 0.16 22.50
C TYR A 448 2.61 1.66 22.67
N HIS A 449 2.32 2.24 23.85
CA HIS A 449 2.56 3.66 24.16
C HIS A 449 4.00 4.12 23.83
N ASN A 450 5.01 3.29 24.14
CA ASN A 450 6.42 3.62 23.93
C ASN A 450 6.95 3.18 22.55
N ASP A 451 6.14 2.48 21.75
CA ASP A 451 6.58 1.84 20.50
C ASP A 451 6.24 2.67 19.24
N GLY A 452 5.74 3.90 19.41
CA GLY A 452 5.43 4.83 18.30
C GLY A 452 4.01 4.72 17.76
N PHE A 453 3.10 4.00 18.43
CA PHE A 453 1.67 3.99 18.05
C PHE A 453 1.04 5.38 18.17
N GLY A 454 1.54 6.21 19.09
CA GLY A 454 1.09 7.60 19.20
C GLY A 454 1.42 8.46 17.98
N ASP A 455 2.62 8.26 17.41
CA ASP A 455 3.04 8.96 16.19
C ASP A 455 2.17 8.56 14.99
N ALA A 456 1.71 7.30 14.96
CA ALA A 456 0.80 6.82 13.93
C ALA A 456 -0.59 7.47 14.01
N ILE A 457 -1.12 7.67 15.22
CA ILE A 457 -2.37 8.40 15.43
C ILE A 457 -2.22 9.85 14.96
N MET A 458 -1.11 10.50 15.29
CA MET A 458 -0.83 11.87 14.85
C MET A 458 -0.72 11.96 13.32
N MET A 459 0.04 11.07 12.70
CA MET A 459 0.20 11.04 11.24
C MET A 459 -1.15 10.83 10.53
N HIS A 460 -2.01 9.96 11.06
CA HIS A 460 -3.34 9.73 10.52
C HIS A 460 -4.25 10.96 10.65
N CYS A 461 -4.19 11.66 11.79
CA CYS A 461 -4.94 12.90 12.02
C CYS A 461 -4.44 14.06 11.16
N ASP A 462 -3.14 14.11 10.88
CA ASP A 462 -2.54 15.12 9.99
C ASP A 462 -2.86 14.81 8.53
N GLN A 463 -3.03 13.55 8.14
CA GLN A 463 -3.29 13.16 6.74
C GLN A 463 -4.76 13.27 6.35
N ASN A 464 -5.69 12.90 7.24
CA ASN A 464 -7.12 12.84 6.94
C ASN A 464 -7.86 14.15 7.24
N ASP A 465 -8.80 14.48 6.36
CA ASP A 465 -9.61 15.71 6.43
C ASP A 465 -10.85 15.56 7.33
N GLU A 466 -11.23 14.32 7.66
CA GLU A 466 -12.45 14.02 8.41
C GLU A 466 -12.19 13.98 9.93
N PHE A 467 -13.11 14.57 10.69
CA PHE A 467 -13.09 14.51 12.15
C PHE A 467 -13.55 13.12 12.60
N GLY A 468 -12.58 12.26 12.90
CA GLY A 468 -12.82 10.89 13.34
C GLY A 468 -12.66 10.70 14.86
N ILE A 469 -12.93 9.47 15.30
CA ILE A 469 -12.77 9.05 16.70
C ILE A 469 -11.29 9.15 17.14
N LEU A 470 -10.34 8.97 16.22
CA LEU A 470 -8.93 9.21 16.50
C LEU A 470 -8.62 10.68 16.80
N THR A 471 -9.19 11.59 16.03
CA THR A 471 -9.02 13.03 16.24
C THR A 471 -9.61 13.42 17.59
N GLU A 472 -10.82 12.95 17.91
CA GLU A 472 -11.43 13.16 19.22
C GLU A 472 -10.58 12.55 20.36
N TYR A 473 -10.04 11.35 20.16
CA TYR A 473 -9.20 10.67 21.14
C TYR A 473 -7.90 11.43 21.42
N ALA A 474 -7.19 11.80 20.37
CA ALA A 474 -5.92 12.52 20.47
C ALA A 474 -6.11 13.93 21.05
N LEU A 475 -7.28 14.54 20.81
CA LEU A 475 -7.64 15.81 21.43
C LEU A 475 -7.97 15.66 22.92
N ARG A 476 -8.62 14.57 23.35
CA ARG A 476 -8.93 14.30 24.77
C ARG A 476 -7.70 13.86 25.57
N ASN A 477 -6.80 13.11 24.96
CA ASN A 477 -5.59 12.63 25.61
C ASN A 477 -4.49 13.68 25.55
N GLY A 478 -4.03 14.11 26.73
CA GLY A 478 -3.07 15.20 26.95
C GLY A 478 -1.77 15.15 26.14
N HIS A 479 -1.43 13.99 25.59
CA HIS A 479 -0.11 13.61 25.12
C HIS A 479 0.18 13.86 23.63
N PHE A 480 -0.81 14.31 22.85
CA PHE A 480 -0.66 14.53 21.41
C PHE A 480 -0.59 16.03 21.07
N GLU A 481 0.44 16.44 20.33
CA GLU A 481 0.57 17.76 19.72
C GLU A 481 -0.02 17.74 18.30
N LEU A 482 -1.35 17.80 18.19
CA LEU A 482 -2.03 17.78 16.90
C LEU A 482 -1.84 19.10 16.14
N LYS A 483 -1.48 19.02 14.86
CA LYS A 483 -1.55 20.13 13.90
C LYS A 483 -2.55 19.77 12.79
N PRO A 484 -3.86 19.76 13.09
CA PRO A 484 -4.85 19.28 12.14
C PRO A 484 -4.83 20.13 10.86
N LYS A 485 -4.83 19.50 9.67
CA LYS A 485 -4.87 20.21 8.38
C LYS A 485 -6.03 21.21 8.26
N ARG A 486 -7.18 20.93 8.90
CA ARG A 486 -8.30 21.86 9.05
C ARG A 486 -8.26 22.55 10.42
N GLU A 487 -7.22 23.34 10.67
CA GLU A 487 -7.14 24.21 11.85
C GLU A 487 -8.41 25.04 12.03
N TRP A 488 -9.09 25.41 10.94
CA TRP A 488 -10.34 26.18 10.97
C TRP A 488 -11.57 25.50 11.55
N LEU A 489 -11.63 24.16 11.56
CA LEU A 489 -12.78 23.43 12.10
C LEU A 489 -12.54 22.95 13.54
N ILE A 490 -11.29 22.63 13.87
CA ILE A 490 -10.89 21.92 15.10
C ILE A 490 -9.99 22.78 16.01
N GLY A 491 -9.39 23.84 15.47
CA GLY A 491 -8.43 24.70 16.17
C GLY A 491 -8.99 25.27 17.47
N TRP A 492 -10.28 25.64 17.51
CA TRP A 492 -10.93 26.11 18.74
C TRP A 492 -10.82 25.10 19.89
N TYR A 493 -10.94 23.79 19.63
CA TYR A 493 -10.86 22.76 20.65
C TYR A 493 -9.42 22.58 21.17
N VAL A 494 -8.43 22.69 20.27
CA VAL A 494 -7.01 22.62 20.63
C VAL A 494 -6.65 23.77 21.58
N HIS A 495 -7.04 25.00 21.24
CA HIS A 495 -6.81 26.17 22.08
C HIS A 495 -7.59 26.12 23.39
N TRP A 496 -8.83 25.57 23.38
CA TRP A 496 -9.58 25.30 24.61
C TRP A 496 -8.84 24.36 25.56
N ARG A 497 -8.25 23.25 25.06
CA ARG A 497 -7.45 22.35 25.91
C ARG A 497 -6.20 23.04 26.45
N ASN A 498 -5.53 23.86 25.65
CA ASN A 498 -4.30 24.55 26.07
C ASN A 498 -4.56 25.74 27.01
N GLU A 499 -5.80 25.94 27.47
CA GLU A 499 -6.25 27.08 28.30
C GLU A 499 -6.03 28.45 27.62
N ASP A 500 -5.83 28.45 26.30
CA ASP A 500 -5.74 29.66 25.48
C ASP A 500 -7.15 30.08 25.03
N TYR A 501 -7.89 30.66 25.98
CA TYR A 501 -9.27 31.05 25.78
C TYR A 501 -9.42 32.19 24.74
N ILE A 502 -8.38 33.01 24.54
CA ILE A 502 -8.40 34.14 23.59
C ILE A 502 -8.38 33.61 22.16
N GLU A 503 -7.41 32.75 21.82
CA GLU A 503 -7.36 32.16 20.48
C GLU A 503 -8.53 31.22 20.24
N CYS A 504 -8.98 30.48 21.27
CA CYS A 504 -10.18 29.64 21.16
C CYS A 504 -11.41 30.48 20.76
N ALA A 505 -11.64 31.61 21.42
CA ALA A 505 -12.73 32.51 21.08
C ALA A 505 -12.57 33.09 19.66
N ARG A 506 -11.35 33.46 19.25
CA ARG A 506 -11.07 33.97 17.90
C ARG A 506 -11.39 32.92 16.81
N TRP A 507 -11.00 31.66 17.02
CA TRP A 507 -11.33 30.56 16.11
C TRP A 507 -12.84 30.30 16.04
N LEU A 508 -13.55 30.29 17.16
CA LEU A 508 -15.00 30.13 17.19
C LEU A 508 -15.71 31.28 16.45
N ILE A 509 -15.27 32.52 16.63
CA ILE A 509 -15.81 33.68 15.91
C ILE A 509 -15.59 33.53 14.40
N ASN A 510 -14.38 33.15 13.98
CA ASN A 510 -14.09 32.92 12.56
C ASN A 510 -14.93 31.77 11.98
N LEU A 511 -15.17 30.70 12.75
CA LEU A 511 -16.05 29.61 12.36
C LEU A 511 -17.50 30.09 12.20
N ALA A 512 -18.00 30.93 13.12
CA ALA A 512 -19.33 31.51 13.03
C ALA A 512 -19.51 32.41 11.79
N TYR A 513 -18.47 33.16 11.38
CA TYR A 513 -18.51 33.95 10.13
C TYR A 513 -18.53 33.08 8.87
N ARG A 514 -17.97 31.87 8.90
CA ARG A 514 -17.93 30.94 7.76
C ARG A 514 -19.14 30.01 7.68
N GLU A 515 -19.94 29.92 8.73
CA GLU A 515 -21.11 29.03 8.77
C GLU A 515 -22.28 29.68 8.01
N GLU A 516 -22.47 29.27 6.75
CA GLU A 516 -23.60 29.69 5.90
C GLU A 516 -24.73 28.67 5.86
N ASP A 517 -24.45 27.39 6.15
CA ASP A 517 -25.38 26.29 5.92
C ASP A 517 -26.50 26.22 6.95
N TYR A 518 -26.19 26.46 8.23
CA TYR A 518 -27.15 26.27 9.34
C TYR A 518 -27.14 27.41 10.36
N GLN A 519 -28.26 28.15 10.46
CA GLN A 519 -28.40 29.25 11.42
C GLN A 519 -28.27 28.78 12.89
N LYS A 520 -28.88 27.64 13.25
CA LYS A 520 -28.79 27.09 14.61
C LYS A 520 -27.35 26.74 14.99
N ARG A 521 -26.54 26.31 14.02
CA ARG A 521 -25.13 25.98 14.23
C ARG A 521 -24.32 27.25 14.46
N ARG A 522 -24.51 28.29 13.65
CA ARG A 522 -23.91 29.62 13.88
C ARG A 522 -24.23 30.15 15.28
N GLN A 523 -25.48 30.07 15.72
CA GLN A 523 -25.89 30.49 17.07
C GLN A 523 -25.25 29.68 18.19
N THR A 524 -25.08 28.37 17.99
CA THR A 524 -24.39 27.52 18.95
C THR A 524 -22.92 27.91 19.07
N VAL A 525 -22.24 28.15 17.95
CA VAL A 525 -20.83 28.56 17.90
C VAL A 525 -20.62 29.95 18.54
N VAL A 526 -21.51 30.92 18.27
CA VAL A 526 -21.48 32.25 18.90
C VAL A 526 -21.68 32.16 20.42
N ASN A 527 -22.63 31.34 20.88
CA ASN A 527 -22.85 31.13 22.31
C ASN A 527 -21.65 30.45 22.98
N LEU A 528 -21.00 29.50 22.30
CA LEU A 528 -19.76 28.89 22.76
C LEU A 528 -18.65 29.95 22.87
N ALA A 529 -18.47 30.81 21.86
CA ALA A 529 -17.47 31.89 21.90
C ALA A 529 -17.68 32.83 23.09
N LYS A 530 -18.93 33.19 23.40
CA LYS A 530 -19.28 33.99 24.60
C LYS A 530 -18.92 33.29 25.90
N LEU A 531 -19.20 32.00 26.00
CA LEU A 531 -18.89 31.21 27.20
C LEU A 531 -17.37 31.12 27.41
N VAL A 532 -16.60 30.90 26.35
CA VAL A 532 -15.14 30.87 26.38
C VAL A 532 -14.58 32.22 26.84
N LEU A 533 -15.07 33.33 26.30
CA LEU A 533 -14.62 34.67 26.71
C LEU A 533 -14.94 35.01 28.16
N LYS A 534 -16.06 34.49 28.71
CA LYS A 534 -16.40 34.67 30.14
C LYS A 534 -15.46 33.93 31.08
N LEU A 535 -14.74 32.93 30.59
CA LEU A 535 -13.77 32.16 31.36
C LEU A 535 -12.38 32.81 31.34
N ASN A 536 -12.15 33.78 30.46
CA ASN A 536 -10.90 34.53 30.41
C ASN A 536 -10.87 35.63 31.49
N THR A 537 -9.76 35.74 32.21
CA THR A 537 -9.59 36.71 33.31
C THR A 537 -8.99 38.04 32.89
N ASP A 538 -8.41 38.12 31.69
CA ASP A 538 -7.69 39.30 31.18
C ASP A 538 -8.56 40.11 30.20
N ASP A 539 -8.89 41.35 30.56
CA ASP A 539 -9.89 42.17 29.85
C ASP A 539 -9.33 42.96 28.64
N SER A 540 -8.01 43.24 28.58
CA SER A 540 -7.45 44.19 27.60
C SER A 540 -7.54 43.72 26.14
N ASP A 541 -7.35 42.43 25.90
CA ASP A 541 -7.28 41.87 24.54
C ASP A 541 -8.66 41.34 24.06
N THR A 542 -9.68 41.46 24.91
CA THR A 542 -11.03 40.93 24.65
C THR A 542 -11.97 41.94 23.99
N ALA A 543 -11.62 43.23 23.97
CA ALA A 543 -12.52 44.29 23.49
C ALA A 543 -12.88 44.15 21.99
N GLU A 544 -11.89 43.81 21.16
CA GLU A 544 -12.12 43.57 19.73
C GLU A 544 -12.99 42.32 19.49
N LEU A 545 -12.72 41.24 20.22
CA LEU A 545 -13.49 39.99 20.13
C LEU A 545 -14.94 40.18 20.61
N LYS A 546 -15.14 40.95 21.68
CA LYS A 546 -16.48 41.34 22.18
C LYS A 546 -17.25 42.12 21.11
N LYS A 547 -16.62 43.11 20.43
CA LYS A 547 -17.23 43.84 19.31
C LYS A 547 -17.66 42.91 18.17
N ARG A 548 -16.83 41.93 17.80
CA ARG A 548 -17.14 40.96 16.72
C ARG A 548 -18.27 39.99 17.11
N ILE A 549 -18.39 39.62 18.39
CA ILE A 549 -19.52 38.81 18.87
C ILE A 549 -20.81 39.62 18.88
N GLU A 550 -20.77 40.87 19.34
CA GLU A 550 -21.92 41.78 19.30
C GLU A 550 -22.44 41.98 17.87
N ALA A 551 -21.53 42.05 16.90
CA ALA A 551 -21.85 42.10 15.49
C ALA A 551 -22.60 40.83 15.01
N LEU A 552 -22.12 39.64 15.38
CA LEU A 552 -22.77 38.37 15.04
C LEU A 552 -24.14 38.21 15.73
N ASP A 553 -24.27 38.65 16.98
CA ASP A 553 -25.55 38.69 17.69
C ASP A 553 -26.56 39.60 17.00
N TYR A 554 -26.09 40.76 16.54
CA TYR A 554 -26.92 41.69 15.80
C TYR A 554 -27.45 41.06 14.50
N LEU A 555 -26.61 40.33 13.76
CA LEU A 555 -27.06 39.58 12.57
C LEU A 555 -28.15 38.56 12.89
N GLU A 556 -28.04 37.86 14.02
CA GLU A 556 -29.07 36.91 14.44
C GLU A 556 -30.40 37.58 14.81
N VAL A 557 -30.34 38.73 15.47
CA VAL A 557 -31.53 39.54 15.79
C VAL A 557 -32.18 40.00 14.50
N CYS A 558 -31.43 40.59 13.56
CA CYS A 558 -31.96 41.03 12.28
C CYS A 558 -32.56 39.87 11.46
N GLN A 559 -31.94 38.70 11.48
CA GLN A 559 -32.47 37.53 10.79
C GLN A 559 -33.79 37.05 11.42
N LYS A 560 -33.91 37.05 12.76
CA LYS A 560 -35.17 36.74 13.47
C LYS A 560 -36.28 37.74 13.15
N GLU A 561 -35.96 39.04 13.15
CA GLU A 561 -36.91 40.08 12.77
C GLU A 561 -37.40 39.93 11.33
N LEU A 562 -36.48 39.61 10.40
CA LEU A 562 -36.82 39.32 9.01
C LEU A 562 -37.77 38.14 8.88
N PHE A 563 -37.59 37.07 9.67
CA PHE A 563 -38.50 35.93 9.65
C PHE A 563 -39.91 36.29 10.15
N GLU A 564 -40.01 37.09 11.21
CA GLU A 564 -41.31 37.55 11.72
C GLU A 564 -42.05 38.42 10.70
N GLN A 565 -41.33 39.29 9.97
CA GLN A 565 -41.90 40.11 8.91
C GLN A 565 -42.32 39.28 7.69
N MET A 566 -41.48 38.34 7.26
CA MET A 566 -41.72 37.46 6.10
C MET A 566 -42.91 36.53 6.29
N LYS A 567 -43.14 36.03 7.52
CA LYS A 567 -44.28 35.17 7.86
C LYS A 567 -45.63 35.86 7.61
N ASN A 568 -45.65 37.19 7.66
CA ASN A 568 -46.85 37.99 7.41
C ASN A 568 -47.10 38.24 5.90
N THR A 569 -46.14 37.88 5.02
CA THR A 569 -46.14 38.18 3.57
C THR A 569 -46.14 36.94 2.66
N GLU A 570 -46.39 35.73 3.19
CA GLU A 570 -46.52 34.46 2.43
C GLU A 570 -45.33 34.13 1.49
N MET A 571 -44.10 34.55 1.83
CA MET A 571 -42.90 34.15 1.08
C MET A 571 -42.25 32.90 1.70
N GLU A 572 -42.01 31.87 0.87
CA GLU A 572 -41.24 30.68 1.27
C GLU A 572 -39.75 30.99 1.34
N LEU A 573 -39.13 30.67 2.47
CA LEU A 573 -37.69 30.71 2.69
C LEU A 573 -37.22 29.35 3.21
N ASP A 574 -36.04 28.93 2.77
CA ASP A 574 -35.28 27.90 3.47
C ASP A 574 -34.90 28.41 4.86
N LEU A 575 -35.70 27.99 5.85
CA LEU A 575 -35.61 28.34 7.27
C LEU A 575 -34.30 27.88 7.94
N GLU A 576 -33.51 27.08 7.25
CA GLU A 576 -32.33 26.45 7.83
C GLU A 576 -31.05 27.25 7.58
N ARG A 577 -30.99 28.04 6.50
CA ARG A 577 -29.76 28.71 6.04
C ARG A 577 -29.41 29.97 6.84
N ALA A 578 -28.13 30.13 7.15
CA ALA A 578 -27.60 31.33 7.78
C ALA A 578 -27.41 32.42 6.72
N LEU A 579 -28.10 33.55 6.86
CA LEU A 579 -28.02 34.65 5.88
C LEU A 579 -26.82 35.56 6.18
N SER A 580 -26.20 36.08 5.12
CA SER A 580 -25.16 37.10 5.21
C SER A 580 -25.75 38.50 5.42
N ALA A 581 -24.93 39.46 5.89
CA ALA A 581 -25.39 40.83 6.13
C ALA A 581 -26.02 41.50 4.88
N PRO A 582 -25.43 41.40 3.67
CA PRO A 582 -26.02 41.95 2.45
C PRO A 582 -27.36 41.26 2.08
N GLU A 583 -27.45 39.95 2.26
CA GLU A 583 -28.67 39.19 1.96
C GLU A 583 -29.83 39.56 2.88
N ILE A 584 -29.56 39.80 4.17
CA ILE A 584 -30.55 40.27 5.13
C ILE A 584 -31.10 41.63 4.68
N VAL A 585 -30.22 42.57 4.31
CA VAL A 585 -30.62 43.91 3.84
C VAL A 585 -31.50 43.82 2.58
N LEU A 586 -31.08 43.04 1.58
CA LEU A 586 -31.83 42.87 0.33
C LEU A 586 -33.21 42.25 0.57
N LYS A 587 -33.27 41.20 1.40
CA LYS A 587 -34.54 40.54 1.73
C LYS A 587 -35.46 41.45 2.56
N LEU A 588 -34.93 42.19 3.53
CA LEU A 588 -35.70 43.18 4.28
C LEU A 588 -36.26 44.28 3.38
N ALA A 589 -35.45 44.79 2.44
CA ALA A 589 -35.89 45.79 1.47
C ALA A 589 -37.00 45.27 0.54
N ASN A 590 -36.91 43.99 0.12
CA ASN A 590 -37.93 43.34 -0.71
C ASN A 590 -39.24 43.08 0.06
N CYS A 591 -39.18 42.79 1.37
CA CYS A 591 -40.37 42.60 2.21
C CYS A 591 -41.17 43.90 2.43
N CYS A 592 -40.55 45.07 2.26
CA CYS A 592 -41.20 46.37 2.43
C CYS A 592 -42.16 46.74 1.27
N GLY A 593 -42.81 45.77 0.63
CA GLY A 593 -43.69 45.95 -0.53
C GLY A 593 -44.95 46.80 -0.28
N ASN A 594 -45.26 47.11 0.99
CA ASN A 594 -46.24 48.12 1.35
C ASN A 594 -45.54 49.48 1.47
N THR A 595 -46.15 50.54 0.95
CA THR A 595 -45.67 51.94 0.98
C THR A 595 -45.55 52.55 2.39
N ASP A 596 -45.30 51.75 3.43
CA ASP A 596 -45.06 52.17 4.79
C ASP A 596 -43.64 52.74 4.94
N PRO A 597 -43.49 54.04 5.17
CA PRO A 597 -42.17 54.66 5.31
C PRO A 597 -41.44 54.16 6.57
N ALA A 598 -42.14 53.64 7.59
CA ALA A 598 -41.53 53.22 8.85
C ALA A 598 -40.73 51.92 8.71
N SER A 599 -41.21 51.02 7.85
CA SER A 599 -40.54 49.78 7.51
C SER A 599 -39.21 50.04 6.77
N PHE A 600 -39.22 50.92 5.77
CA PHE A 600 -37.98 51.33 5.07
C PHE A 600 -37.00 52.08 5.97
N ALA A 601 -37.48 52.97 6.85
CA ALA A 601 -36.61 53.62 7.83
C ALA A 601 -35.91 52.59 8.74
N ARG A 602 -36.59 51.51 9.13
CA ARG A 602 -35.99 50.42 9.91
C ARG A 602 -34.88 49.68 9.14
N VAL A 603 -35.03 49.48 7.82
CA VAL A 603 -33.98 48.88 6.98
C VAL A 603 -32.71 49.72 6.99
N PHE A 604 -32.82 51.05 6.87
CA PHE A 604 -31.64 51.93 6.89
C PHE A 604 -30.99 52.07 8.27
N ILE A 605 -31.77 51.93 9.35
CA ILE A 605 -31.22 51.82 10.72
C ILE A 605 -30.40 50.53 10.85
N VAL A 606 -30.90 49.41 10.30
CA VAL A 606 -30.16 48.13 10.25
C VAL A 606 -28.88 48.26 9.42
N ILE A 607 -28.92 48.94 8.27
CA ILE A 607 -27.72 49.19 7.45
C ILE A 607 -26.70 50.02 8.25
N SER A 608 -27.13 51.11 8.90
CA SER A 608 -26.22 52.01 9.64
C SER A 608 -25.52 51.31 10.80
N THR A 609 -26.25 50.46 11.52
CA THR A 609 -25.70 49.65 12.62
C THR A 609 -24.78 48.54 12.10
N MET A 610 -25.09 47.90 10.97
CA MET A 610 -24.18 46.94 10.32
C MET A 610 -22.86 47.59 9.86
N ILE A 611 -22.90 48.83 9.36
CA ILE A 611 -21.69 49.62 9.02
C ILE A 611 -20.87 49.93 10.28
N LYS A 612 -21.52 50.25 11.41
CA LYS A 612 -20.84 50.52 12.69
C LYS A 612 -20.08 49.29 13.23
N TYR A 613 -20.60 48.10 12.96
CA TYR A 613 -20.01 46.82 13.33
C TYR A 613 -19.02 46.26 12.29
N ASP A 614 -18.69 47.01 11.24
CA ASP A 614 -17.81 46.58 10.15
C ASP A 614 -18.31 45.30 9.42
N LEU A 615 -19.62 45.08 9.40
CA LEU A 615 -20.26 43.94 8.72
C LEU A 615 -20.64 44.24 7.26
N LEU A 616 -20.81 45.53 6.95
CA LEU A 616 -21.08 46.06 5.62
C LEU A 616 -20.10 47.20 5.35
N GLU A 617 -19.58 47.26 4.13
CA GLU A 617 -18.85 48.41 3.64
C GLU A 617 -19.82 49.56 3.34
N GLU A 618 -19.33 50.80 3.51
CA GLU A 618 -20.13 51.99 3.21
C GLU A 618 -20.57 52.04 1.74
N THR A 619 -19.90 51.32 0.84
CA THR A 619 -20.17 51.23 -0.60
C THR A 619 -20.90 49.96 -1.05
N ASP A 620 -21.42 49.15 -0.12
CA ASP A 620 -22.00 47.86 -0.48
C ASP A 620 -23.21 47.96 -1.42
N HIS A 621 -23.23 47.06 -2.41
CA HIS A 621 -24.29 46.99 -3.43
C HIS A 621 -25.69 46.82 -2.83
N ALA A 622 -25.81 46.11 -1.70
CA ALA A 622 -27.08 45.94 -0.99
C ALA A 622 -27.70 47.27 -0.51
N ILE A 623 -26.87 48.26 -0.16
CA ILE A 623 -27.32 49.59 0.26
C ILE A 623 -27.89 50.36 -0.94
N VAL A 624 -27.22 50.26 -2.09
CA VAL A 624 -27.68 50.83 -3.36
C VAL A 624 -29.02 50.22 -3.76
N MET A 625 -29.16 48.90 -3.65
CA MET A 625 -30.41 48.21 -3.98
C MET A 625 -31.55 48.54 -3.00
N ALA A 626 -31.26 48.73 -1.71
CA ALA A 626 -32.25 49.19 -0.74
C ALA A 626 -32.77 50.60 -1.09
N TRP A 627 -31.87 51.52 -1.45
CA TRP A 627 -32.26 52.85 -1.97
C TRP A 627 -33.05 52.76 -3.28
N PHE A 628 -32.64 51.90 -4.20
CA PHE A 628 -33.36 51.68 -5.45
C PHE A 628 -34.80 51.22 -5.23
N SER A 629 -35.04 50.30 -4.29
CA SER A 629 -36.39 49.84 -3.93
C SER A 629 -37.28 50.97 -3.43
N VAL A 630 -36.74 51.87 -2.59
CA VAL A 630 -37.46 53.05 -2.10
C VAL A 630 -37.78 54.02 -3.25
N VAL A 631 -36.81 54.26 -4.14
CA VAL A 631 -36.96 55.12 -5.31
C VAL A 631 -38.00 54.57 -6.28
N LYS A 632 -37.99 53.26 -6.53
CA LYS A 632 -38.93 52.58 -7.40
C LYS A 632 -40.38 52.67 -6.91
N LEU A 633 -40.59 52.57 -5.59
CA LEU A 633 -41.92 52.64 -4.97
C LEU A 633 -42.39 54.07 -4.73
N THR A 634 -41.52 55.07 -4.90
CA THR A 634 -41.90 56.48 -4.76
C THR A 634 -42.67 56.94 -5.99
N ALA A 635 -43.78 57.65 -5.79
CA ALA A 635 -44.52 58.27 -6.88
C ALA A 635 -43.81 59.56 -7.33
N TRP A 636 -43.28 59.56 -8.55
CA TRP A 636 -42.55 60.70 -9.12
C TRP A 636 -43.44 61.58 -10.01
N PRO A 637 -43.32 62.92 -9.92
CA PRO A 637 -43.99 63.83 -10.84
C PRO A 637 -43.39 63.74 -12.25
N LYS A 638 -44.24 63.69 -13.28
CA LYS A 638 -43.85 63.60 -14.71
C LYS A 638 -43.64 64.96 -15.41
N ASP A 639 -43.76 66.06 -14.67
CA ASP A 639 -43.65 67.42 -15.23
C ASP A 639 -42.18 67.74 -15.56
N LYS A 640 -41.87 68.00 -16.83
CA LYS A 640 -40.51 68.34 -17.33
C LYS A 640 -40.08 69.79 -17.06
N THR A 641 -40.93 70.60 -16.43
CA THR A 641 -40.66 72.02 -16.14
C THR A 641 -40.41 72.22 -14.65
N PHE A 642 -39.17 72.56 -14.30
CA PHE A 642 -38.76 72.85 -12.93
C PHE A 642 -39.19 74.27 -12.52
N SER A 643 -40.07 74.36 -11.53
CA SER A 643 -40.22 75.51 -10.63
C SER A 643 -39.87 75.03 -9.20
N GLU A 644 -39.70 75.93 -8.24
CA GLU A 644 -39.52 75.63 -6.79
C GLU A 644 -40.56 74.63 -6.22
N ASP A 645 -41.61 74.31 -6.98
CA ASP A 645 -42.67 73.35 -6.69
C ASP A 645 -42.24 71.87 -6.62
N VAL A 646 -41.09 71.44 -7.19
CA VAL A 646 -40.72 69.99 -7.16
C VAL A 646 -40.38 69.53 -5.73
N LEU A 647 -39.60 70.32 -4.98
CA LEU A 647 -39.31 70.05 -3.56
C LEU A 647 -40.60 70.08 -2.72
N PHE A 648 -41.53 71.00 -3.06
CA PHE A 648 -42.82 71.11 -2.39
C PHE A 648 -43.75 69.92 -2.69
N LYS A 649 -43.81 69.48 -3.96
CA LYS A 649 -44.58 68.31 -4.41
C LYS A 649 -44.05 67.00 -3.83
N MET A 650 -42.74 66.91 -3.59
CA MET A 650 -42.07 65.72 -3.03
C MET A 650 -42.07 65.67 -1.50
N ARG A 651 -42.53 66.72 -0.80
CA ARG A 651 -42.51 66.83 0.67
C ARG A 651 -43.25 65.72 1.40
N ASN A 652 -44.30 65.15 0.79
CA ASN A 652 -45.09 64.03 1.32
C ASN A 652 -44.80 62.70 0.63
N SER A 653 -43.74 62.61 -0.18
CA SER A 653 -43.34 61.40 -0.87
C SER A 653 -42.78 60.34 0.10
N LEU A 654 -42.76 59.08 -0.33
CA LEU A 654 -42.21 57.97 0.45
C LEU A 654 -40.76 58.24 0.88
N ILE A 655 -39.89 58.67 -0.05
CA ILE A 655 -38.50 59.07 0.26
C ILE A 655 -38.44 60.17 1.32
N SER A 656 -39.22 61.24 1.16
CA SER A 656 -39.23 62.37 2.12
C SER A 656 -39.65 61.92 3.52
N ASN A 657 -40.68 61.07 3.62
CA ASN A 657 -41.16 60.55 4.90
C ASN A 657 -40.18 59.56 5.54
N VAL A 658 -39.52 58.70 4.76
CA VAL A 658 -38.44 57.81 5.24
C VAL A 658 -37.30 58.64 5.81
N LEU A 659 -36.85 59.67 5.08
CA LEU A 659 -35.77 60.56 5.51
C LEU A 659 -36.15 61.36 6.75
N GLN A 660 -37.35 61.93 6.80
CA GLN A 660 -37.83 62.65 7.98
C GLN A 660 -37.87 61.74 9.21
N MET A 661 -38.25 60.46 9.04
CA MET A 661 -38.19 59.49 10.13
C MET A 661 -36.78 59.09 10.53
N LEU A 662 -35.84 58.96 9.59
CA LEU A 662 -34.44 58.72 9.91
C LEU A 662 -33.84 59.90 10.71
N ILE A 663 -34.19 61.14 10.34
CA ILE A 663 -33.76 62.36 11.02
C ILE A 663 -34.40 62.49 12.42
N THR A 664 -35.66 62.07 12.59
CA THR A 664 -36.39 62.25 13.86
C THR A 664 -36.25 61.10 14.85
N ARG A 665 -35.93 59.87 14.40
CA ARG A 665 -35.94 58.69 15.28
C ARG A 665 -34.60 58.37 15.94
N GLU A 666 -33.43 58.78 15.41
CA GLU A 666 -32.15 58.49 16.09
C GLU A 666 -31.01 59.51 15.85
N PRO A 667 -30.22 59.84 16.90
CA PRO A 667 -28.94 60.57 16.79
C PRO A 667 -27.74 59.70 16.36
N MET A 668 -27.94 58.41 16.04
CA MET A 668 -26.86 57.45 15.73
C MET A 668 -26.64 57.18 14.23
N VAL A 669 -27.50 57.66 13.34
CA VAL A 669 -27.37 57.42 11.90
C VAL A 669 -26.47 58.49 11.29
N ASP A 670 -25.22 58.14 10.95
CA ASP A 670 -24.37 59.02 10.15
C ASP A 670 -24.92 59.04 8.72
N MET A 671 -25.89 59.92 8.47
CA MET A 671 -26.60 60.05 7.18
C MET A 671 -25.62 60.19 6.01
N ASN A 672 -24.45 60.79 6.23
CA ASN A 672 -23.39 60.89 5.23
C ASN A 672 -22.90 59.52 4.75
N LYS A 673 -22.82 58.52 5.62
CA LYS A 673 -22.41 57.16 5.25
C LYS A 673 -23.44 56.49 4.35
N LEU A 674 -24.73 56.73 4.59
CA LEU A 674 -25.82 56.19 3.78
C LEU A 674 -25.94 56.90 2.42
N PHE A 675 -25.62 58.21 2.37
CA PHE A 675 -25.72 59.03 1.15
C PHE A 675 -24.47 59.02 0.25
N LYS A 676 -23.33 58.48 0.70
CA LYS A 676 -22.16 58.21 -0.16
C LYS A 676 -22.50 57.33 -1.38
N ASN A 677 -23.55 56.52 -1.26
CA ASN A 677 -24.01 55.61 -2.31
C ASN A 677 -24.96 56.22 -3.33
N VAL A 678 -25.36 57.49 -3.18
CA VAL A 678 -26.24 58.15 -4.15
C VAL A 678 -25.58 58.24 -5.51
N ASP A 679 -24.30 58.57 -5.58
CA ASP A 679 -23.57 58.61 -6.85
C ASP A 679 -23.47 57.23 -7.50
N ALA A 680 -23.29 56.17 -6.69
CA ALA A 680 -23.29 54.79 -7.16
C ALA A 680 -24.67 54.35 -7.67
N LEU A 681 -25.75 54.72 -6.97
CA LEU A 681 -27.14 54.50 -7.38
C LEU A 681 -27.44 55.20 -8.70
N LEU A 682 -27.03 56.46 -8.85
CA LEU A 682 -27.22 57.24 -10.08
C LEU A 682 -26.40 56.65 -11.25
N SER A 683 -25.27 56.01 -10.99
CA SER A 683 -24.51 55.32 -12.03
C SER A 683 -25.01 53.89 -12.34
N PHE A 684 -25.99 53.38 -11.59
CA PHE A 684 -26.40 51.98 -11.65
C PHE A 684 -27.27 51.69 -12.89
N PRO A 685 -26.87 50.76 -13.79
CA PRO A 685 -27.54 50.57 -15.09
C PRO A 685 -29.04 50.24 -14.99
N GLU A 686 -29.45 49.43 -14.01
CA GLU A 686 -30.86 49.05 -13.85
C GLU A 686 -31.71 50.24 -13.40
N PHE A 687 -31.15 51.11 -12.56
CA PHE A 687 -31.79 52.36 -12.15
C PHE A 687 -31.89 53.33 -13.33
N VAL A 688 -30.79 53.51 -14.09
CA VAL A 688 -30.75 54.36 -15.29
C VAL A 688 -31.80 53.92 -16.31
N ASN A 689 -31.88 52.62 -16.60
CA ASN A 689 -32.84 52.08 -17.55
C ASN A 689 -34.29 52.27 -17.05
N TRP A 690 -34.58 51.92 -15.80
CA TRP A 690 -35.92 52.08 -15.22
C TRP A 690 -36.38 53.55 -15.20
N ALA A 691 -35.51 54.47 -14.80
CA ALA A 691 -35.85 55.88 -14.70
C ALA A 691 -35.95 56.56 -16.07
N CYS A 692 -35.17 56.12 -17.07
CA CYS A 692 -35.31 56.55 -18.46
C CYS A 692 -36.64 56.04 -19.07
N GLU A 693 -36.98 54.77 -18.87
CA GLU A 693 -38.23 54.16 -19.36
C GLU A 693 -39.49 54.86 -18.80
N ASN A 694 -39.41 55.36 -17.57
CA ASN A 694 -40.53 56.04 -16.92
C ASN A 694 -40.55 57.57 -17.11
N GLU A 695 -39.64 58.13 -17.90
CA GLU A 695 -39.48 59.59 -18.14
C GLU A 695 -39.26 60.43 -16.85
N ILE A 696 -38.65 59.84 -15.83
CA ILE A 696 -38.45 60.48 -14.50
C ILE A 696 -36.95 60.62 -14.14
N TRP A 697 -36.06 60.31 -15.08
CA TRP A 697 -34.61 60.37 -14.87
C TRP A 697 -34.12 61.74 -14.39
N GLU A 698 -34.47 62.81 -15.08
CA GLU A 698 -34.02 64.17 -14.74
C GLU A 698 -34.57 64.64 -13.39
N THR A 699 -35.84 64.38 -13.10
CA THR A 699 -36.50 64.77 -11.84
C THR A 699 -35.95 63.98 -10.64
N THR A 700 -35.68 62.69 -10.82
CA THR A 700 -35.10 61.82 -9.78
C THR A 700 -33.66 62.19 -9.48
N ASN A 701 -32.84 62.41 -10.52
CA ASN A 701 -31.42 62.72 -10.39
C ASN A 701 -31.21 64.09 -9.70
N GLN A 702 -31.93 65.12 -10.14
CA GLN A 702 -31.84 66.45 -9.55
C GLN A 702 -32.33 66.48 -8.08
N TYR A 703 -33.38 65.73 -7.72
CA TYR A 703 -33.86 65.64 -6.34
C TYR A 703 -32.87 64.92 -5.40
N LEU A 704 -32.32 63.79 -5.83
CA LEU A 704 -31.35 63.02 -5.02
C LEU A 704 -30.02 63.79 -4.84
N ILE A 705 -29.54 64.48 -5.88
CA ILE A 705 -28.36 65.35 -5.79
C ILE A 705 -28.63 66.52 -4.84
N SER A 706 -29.76 67.22 -5.01
CA SER A 706 -30.11 68.36 -4.16
C SER A 706 -30.25 67.96 -2.69
N MET A 707 -30.81 66.78 -2.40
CA MET A 707 -30.91 66.28 -1.03
C MET A 707 -29.58 65.81 -0.46
N ARG A 708 -28.73 65.15 -1.25
CA ARG A 708 -27.35 64.82 -0.83
C ARG A 708 -26.61 66.09 -0.44
N ASP A 709 -26.69 67.12 -1.27
CA ASP A 709 -25.98 68.38 -1.05
C ASP A 709 -26.55 69.10 0.19
N GLU A 710 -27.88 69.19 0.35
CA GLU A 710 -28.51 69.81 1.54
C GLU A 710 -28.14 69.07 2.84
N MET A 711 -28.09 67.75 2.82
CA MET A 711 -27.74 66.94 4.00
C MET A 711 -26.25 66.96 4.32
N CYS A 712 -25.38 67.12 3.30
CA CYS A 712 -23.95 67.38 3.48
C CYS A 712 -23.69 68.77 4.10
N TYR A 713 -24.49 69.78 3.76
CA TYR A 713 -24.37 71.15 4.28
C TYR A 713 -24.75 71.28 5.76
N ARG A 714 -25.78 70.56 6.25
CA ARG A 714 -26.21 70.63 7.66
C ARG A 714 -25.15 70.22 8.70
N LYS A 715 -24.07 69.53 8.30
CA LYS A 715 -22.94 69.19 9.19
C LYS A 715 -22.00 70.36 9.45
N VAL A 716 -21.94 71.34 8.54
CA VAL A 716 -21.04 72.50 8.69
C VAL A 716 -21.56 73.42 9.80
N ASP A 717 -22.89 73.60 9.89
CA ASP A 717 -23.50 74.46 10.91
C ASP A 717 -23.56 73.81 12.31
N GLU A 718 -23.59 72.47 12.42
CA GLU A 718 -23.54 71.77 13.72
C GLU A 718 -22.12 71.67 14.31
N GLN A 719 -21.06 71.75 13.48
CA GLN A 719 -19.67 71.79 13.97
C GLN A 719 -19.23 73.19 14.45
N GLU A 720 -19.93 74.26 14.08
CA GLU A 720 -19.61 75.62 14.55
C GLU A 720 -20.19 75.96 15.93
N VAL A 721 -20.94 75.04 16.57
CA VAL A 721 -21.53 75.26 17.92
C VAL A 721 -21.15 74.16 18.94
N SER A 722 -20.01 73.48 18.77
CA SER A 722 -19.43 72.61 19.83
C SER A 722 -18.15 73.17 20.42
#